data_AF-A0A1B4XIQ3-F1
#
_entry.id   AF-A0A1B4XIQ3-F1
#
_cell.length_a   1.000
_cell.length_b   1.000
_cell.length_c   1.000
_cell.angle_alpha   90.00
_cell.angle_beta   90.00
_cell.angle_gamma   90.00
#
_symmetry.space_group_name_H-M   'P 1'
#
loop_
_entity.id
_entity.type
_entity.pdbx_description
1 polymer ?
#
loop_
_entity_poly.entity_id
_entity_poly.type
_entity_poly.pdbx_seq_one_letter_code
_entity_poly.pdbx_strand_id
1 'polypeptide(L)'
;MNPATHRVPPALAVVLMLLLPLSSAWAAQPAPLTCGVSASVTTIPVGGIITYTGTAAGGVKPYRFDFTFSGGSPTSNTQSGNSSGTSAPVPVTYNAAGSYTTSFKVTDSTARRPKTCTATVNVTVNAVSTGTSINSTSQIFSDVFGPGILPGSVPPVTEQAAPRPANSLNPAPGTGTTGFQIVAINDLGMHCGDYDTRISSILPPFQVLLAQVIQKGAQPVILNSSVVDVLYSAASNPEDPILGQTNPDPFTGVVRNNSTVVDIYKTNFWKIIPKGAYDPFYPAFNPFNPAQNITPLAGPPFTVTPDESLPVPNVKDLFIGPDGVVNSGDEFLSAVQHNMPGITSPFTANLSQTANEHYEVKPFFVNFPFGYVAQNLNWFEAAGVPFAAWDDKGRENAYPLVRVQAKTKSGGAVLATVDTVLPISGEASCKNCHAAAADVPDSPTKGVATAGLTSAGLPVADRLADPEIVVVPENVSIEYATDINVLRLHDLRHGSRYVNTSGQSAACVINSTTPNGNANCLINKALVQDKPVVCQVCHYTPALDLAHLGPLAGAVGTIANGRNQIAHPSNSRVMHWHHGNLDTSGRSPGDTGYNANSLLFPNMPLPIQDANGIVTNQAARVAVLDAACYQCHPGKTTKCLRGVMRTGNILCNDCHGSMKQVGDDFSRNVSPSNPGAFILAKDFYTNPATPRVPWANEPGCGSCHSGDAVSNLANTTNVIKNTKDATGVSDNIRLRVAFRTNDTKATPIVPANKRFAEPLVPAAYNGFVNPGAGNPQLYRVSTGHGGVMCEGCHGATHAEWPMGNPRANDNRTAEQIQGHDGKIQECDACHTRDANGDLTMPLGLDGPHGLHPVNDHRWNLNHKNFTGGALANCKICHMNPVTGALTGSVLSKTSADRVVTCKNTQGIAPYNTDCADGTATIAKGTPVGCGFCHKQK
;
A
#
# COMPACT_ATOMS: atom_id res chain seq x y z
N MET A 1 57.59 50.06 -22.91
CA MET A 1 56.22 50.57 -23.15
C MET A 1 56.11 50.84 -24.66
N ASN A 2 56.09 49.81 -25.51
CA ASN A 2 54.98 48.95 -25.99
C ASN A 2 53.97 49.68 -26.91
N PRO A 3 54.22 49.63 -28.23
CA PRO A 3 53.31 48.93 -29.14
C PRO A 3 54.04 48.18 -30.30
N ALA A 4 53.50 47.06 -30.80
CA ALA A 4 54.00 46.36 -31.99
C ALA A 4 52.84 45.56 -32.64
N THR A 5 52.28 45.98 -33.79
CA THR A 5 52.66 45.68 -35.19
C THR A 5 52.56 44.21 -35.60
N HIS A 6 51.64 43.91 -36.52
CA HIS A 6 51.80 42.82 -37.50
C HIS A 6 51.32 43.26 -38.88
N ARG A 7 52.25 43.26 -39.84
CA ARG A 7 52.05 43.27 -41.29
C ARG A 7 52.98 42.19 -41.85
N VAL A 8 52.59 41.54 -42.95
CA VAL A 8 53.30 41.55 -44.27
C VAL A 8 52.58 40.58 -45.25
N PRO A 9 52.58 40.88 -46.58
CA PRO A 9 51.54 40.51 -47.56
C PRO A 9 52.07 39.63 -48.75
N PRO A 10 51.90 39.95 -50.05
CA PRO A 10 50.85 39.52 -51.01
C PRO A 10 51.38 38.86 -52.32
N ALA A 11 50.50 38.39 -53.21
CA ALA A 11 50.67 38.24 -54.68
C ALA A 11 49.42 37.51 -55.26
N LEU A 12 48.85 37.74 -56.45
CA LEU A 12 49.15 38.56 -57.63
C LEU A 12 47.84 38.62 -58.47
N ALA A 13 47.57 39.72 -59.16
CA ALA A 13 46.46 39.87 -60.12
C ALA A 13 46.95 40.61 -61.38
N VAL A 14 46.62 40.13 -62.58
CA VAL A 14 46.76 40.83 -63.89
C VAL A 14 45.69 40.30 -64.87
N VAL A 15 44.68 41.12 -65.25
CA VAL A 15 44.40 41.78 -66.58
C VAL A 15 44.02 40.82 -67.73
N LEU A 16 42.75 40.74 -68.15
CA LEU A 16 42.04 41.50 -69.23
C LEU A 16 42.40 41.10 -70.68
N MET A 17 41.46 40.50 -71.43
CA MET A 17 40.90 41.03 -72.71
C MET A 17 40.11 39.99 -73.53
N LEU A 18 38.91 40.43 -73.94
CA LEU A 18 38.10 40.13 -75.15
C LEU A 18 37.93 38.68 -75.66
N LEU A 19 36.65 38.25 -75.75
CA LEU A 19 35.96 37.83 -76.99
C LEU A 19 34.50 37.38 -76.68
N LEU A 20 33.53 37.91 -77.42
CA LEU A 20 32.14 37.43 -77.58
C LEU A 20 31.97 37.02 -79.06
N PRO A 21 30.97 36.20 -79.44
CA PRO A 21 30.62 34.88 -78.91
C PRO A 21 30.39 33.86 -80.05
N LEU A 22 30.61 32.56 -79.80
CA LEU A 22 29.99 31.49 -80.59
C LEU A 22 29.18 30.61 -79.64
N SER A 23 27.88 30.70 -79.83
CA SER A 23 26.84 29.98 -79.11
C SER A 23 26.96 28.47 -79.28
N SER A 24 27.27 27.79 -78.19
CA SER A 24 26.75 26.47 -77.90
C SER A 24 26.15 26.53 -76.51
N ALA A 25 24.82 26.53 -76.44
CA ALA A 25 24.09 26.40 -75.19
C ALA A 25 24.39 25.02 -74.60
N TRP A 26 25.43 24.91 -73.76
CA TRP A 26 25.46 23.86 -72.76
C TRP A 26 24.40 24.20 -71.73
N ALA A 27 23.26 23.53 -71.82
CA ALA A 27 22.35 23.41 -70.70
C ALA A 27 23.17 23.00 -69.47
N ALA A 28 23.22 23.85 -68.45
CA ALA A 28 23.81 23.50 -67.17
C ALA A 28 23.22 22.15 -66.74
N GLN A 29 24.07 21.15 -66.52
CA GLN A 29 23.58 19.85 -66.08
C GLN A 29 22.81 20.06 -64.78
N PRO A 30 21.56 19.57 -64.67
CA PRO A 30 20.80 19.70 -63.43
C PRO A 30 21.60 19.06 -62.31
N ALA A 31 21.70 19.77 -61.16
CA ALA A 31 22.41 19.32 -59.98
C ALA A 31 22.06 17.86 -59.67
N PRO A 32 23.00 17.04 -59.16
CA PRO A 32 22.73 15.65 -58.83
C PRO A 32 21.47 15.52 -57.96
N LEU A 33 20.62 14.53 -58.25
CA LEU A 33 19.43 14.28 -57.46
C LEU A 33 19.84 13.77 -56.08
N THR A 34 19.36 14.43 -55.03
CA THR A 34 19.56 14.08 -53.62
C THR A 34 18.21 13.98 -52.91
N CYS A 35 18.12 13.14 -51.90
CA CYS A 35 16.91 12.98 -51.09
C CYS A 35 17.20 12.61 -49.65
N GLY A 36 16.22 12.87 -48.78
CA GLY A 36 16.23 12.53 -47.38
C GLY A 36 14.86 11.99 -46.94
N VAL A 37 14.85 11.23 -45.85
CA VAL A 37 13.62 10.77 -45.20
C VAL A 37 13.75 11.01 -43.70
N SER A 38 12.66 11.45 -43.08
CA SER A 38 12.55 11.70 -41.65
C SER A 38 11.32 10.99 -41.09
N ALA A 39 11.43 10.55 -39.85
CA ALA A 39 10.34 10.00 -39.05
C ALA A 39 9.95 11.01 -37.96
N SER A 40 8.66 11.14 -37.65
CA SER A 40 8.17 12.02 -36.59
C SER A 40 8.74 11.65 -35.21
N VAL A 41 9.01 10.37 -34.99
CA VAL A 41 9.70 9.79 -33.83
C VAL A 41 10.50 8.57 -34.29
N THR A 42 11.59 8.24 -33.60
CA THR A 42 12.45 7.09 -33.92
C THR A 42 12.18 5.88 -33.03
N THR A 43 11.28 5.97 -32.06
CA THR A 43 10.92 4.87 -31.15
C THR A 43 9.43 4.92 -30.77
N ILE A 44 8.72 3.79 -30.89
CA ILE A 44 7.28 3.63 -30.53
C ILE A 44 7.01 2.25 -29.91
N PRO A 45 5.89 2.03 -29.20
CA PRO A 45 5.42 0.68 -28.86
C PRO A 45 4.76 -0.02 -30.06
N VAL A 46 4.66 -1.37 -30.01
CA VAL A 46 3.82 -2.15 -30.95
C VAL A 46 2.39 -1.59 -30.98
N GLY A 47 1.85 -1.36 -32.18
CA GLY A 47 0.55 -0.73 -32.42
C GLY A 47 0.60 0.79 -32.56
N GLY A 48 1.75 1.44 -32.26
CA GLY A 48 1.94 2.88 -32.44
C GLY A 48 2.04 3.30 -33.91
N ILE A 49 1.83 4.61 -34.17
CA ILE A 49 1.86 5.21 -35.51
C ILE A 49 3.08 6.14 -35.65
N ILE A 50 3.88 5.95 -36.70
CA ILE A 50 4.98 6.86 -37.11
C ILE A 50 4.56 7.58 -38.38
N THR A 51 4.79 8.90 -38.44
CA THR A 51 4.58 9.66 -39.66
C THR A 51 5.91 9.93 -40.37
N TYR A 52 6.01 9.56 -41.65
CA TYR A 52 7.21 9.75 -42.46
C TYR A 52 7.07 10.89 -43.45
N THR A 53 8.12 11.69 -43.59
CA THR A 53 8.21 12.77 -44.58
C THR A 53 9.51 12.64 -45.36
N GLY A 54 9.42 12.71 -46.69
CA GLY A 54 10.54 12.63 -47.61
C GLY A 54 10.81 13.96 -48.31
N THR A 55 12.08 14.25 -48.60
CA THR A 55 12.53 15.46 -49.28
C THR A 55 13.41 15.13 -50.49
N ALA A 56 13.40 15.97 -51.52
CA ALA A 56 14.23 15.84 -52.71
C ALA A 56 14.70 17.20 -53.25
N ALA A 57 15.95 17.24 -53.72
CA ALA A 57 16.57 18.40 -54.35
C ALA A 57 17.47 17.98 -55.53
N GLY A 58 17.65 18.86 -56.53
CA GLY A 58 18.37 18.54 -57.78
C GLY A 58 17.53 17.69 -58.76
N GLY A 59 18.12 17.19 -59.84
CA GLY A 59 17.39 16.45 -60.88
C GLY A 59 16.31 17.27 -61.61
N VAL A 60 15.39 16.58 -62.31
CA VAL A 60 14.29 17.20 -63.07
C VAL A 60 12.94 16.92 -62.41
N LYS A 61 12.23 17.98 -62.01
CA LYS A 61 10.86 17.92 -61.46
C LYS A 61 9.84 17.66 -62.58
N PRO A 62 8.68 17.04 -62.30
CA PRO A 62 8.21 16.59 -60.98
C PRO A 62 8.82 15.27 -60.52
N TYR A 63 8.92 15.07 -59.21
CA TYR A 63 9.42 13.84 -58.62
C TYR A 63 8.31 12.80 -58.39
N ARG A 64 8.70 11.53 -58.43
CA ARG A 64 7.96 10.40 -57.86
C ARG A 64 8.66 9.93 -56.60
N PHE A 65 7.91 9.91 -55.50
CA PHE A 65 8.33 9.51 -54.16
C PHE A 65 7.79 8.12 -53.86
N ASP A 66 8.68 7.20 -53.48
CA ASP A 66 8.35 5.83 -53.11
C ASP A 66 8.86 5.53 -51.72
N PHE A 67 7.93 5.28 -50.79
CA PHE A 67 8.22 4.78 -49.47
C PHE A 67 8.01 3.26 -49.43
N THR A 68 8.92 2.57 -48.76
CA THR A 68 8.76 1.17 -48.37
C THR A 68 8.98 1.06 -46.87
N PHE A 69 7.96 0.61 -46.16
CA PHE A 69 7.94 0.50 -44.70
C PHE A 69 8.04 -0.97 -44.32
N SER A 70 9.25 -1.46 -44.04
CA SER A 70 9.46 -2.86 -43.66
C SER A 70 8.64 -3.20 -42.41
N GLY A 71 7.66 -4.11 -42.49
CA GLY A 71 6.83 -4.51 -41.34
C GLY A 71 5.78 -3.47 -40.89
N GLY A 72 5.62 -2.36 -41.61
CA GLY A 72 4.61 -1.34 -41.35
C GLY A 72 3.31 -1.55 -42.14
N SER A 73 2.22 -0.94 -41.69
CA SER A 73 0.93 -0.87 -42.38
C SER A 73 0.56 0.61 -42.62
N PRO A 74 0.44 1.07 -43.88
CA PRO A 74 0.67 0.31 -45.11
C PRO A 74 2.16 -0.07 -45.29
N THR A 75 2.44 -1.10 -46.08
CA THR A 75 3.81 -1.58 -46.36
C THR A 75 4.58 -0.71 -47.35
N SER A 76 3.87 0.14 -48.10
CA SER A 76 4.45 1.09 -49.05
C SER A 76 3.50 2.26 -49.31
N ASN A 77 4.05 3.36 -49.83
CA ASN A 77 3.27 4.51 -50.28
C ASN A 77 3.99 5.18 -51.46
N THR A 78 3.28 5.44 -52.56
CA THR A 78 3.83 6.16 -53.72
C THR A 78 3.09 7.48 -53.91
N GLN A 79 3.84 8.57 -54.08
CA GLN A 79 3.31 9.88 -54.42
C GLN A 79 3.99 10.38 -55.70
N SER A 80 3.22 10.65 -56.75
CA SER A 80 3.75 11.09 -58.06
C SER A 80 3.39 12.56 -58.34
N GLY A 81 4.14 13.22 -59.22
CA GLY A 81 3.81 14.58 -59.68
C GLY A 81 4.26 15.69 -58.71
N ASN A 82 5.23 15.43 -57.83
CA ASN A 82 5.64 16.39 -56.81
C ASN A 82 6.65 17.42 -57.35
N SER A 83 6.22 18.68 -57.48
CA SER A 83 7.10 19.80 -57.86
C SER A 83 7.64 20.60 -56.67
N SER A 84 7.15 20.34 -55.46
CA SER A 84 7.53 21.06 -54.24
C SER A 84 8.88 20.63 -53.67
N GLY A 85 9.29 19.38 -53.91
CA GLY A 85 10.49 18.79 -53.32
C GLY A 85 10.27 18.19 -51.92
N THR A 86 9.05 18.21 -51.38
CA THR A 86 8.71 17.56 -50.09
C THR A 86 7.44 16.71 -50.26
N SER A 87 7.41 15.49 -49.71
CA SER A 87 6.25 14.60 -49.78
C SER A 87 5.13 15.05 -48.85
N ALA A 88 3.88 14.63 -49.12
CA ALA A 88 2.86 14.62 -48.08
C ALA A 88 3.28 13.64 -46.97
N PRO A 89 2.98 13.94 -45.69
CA PRO A 89 3.28 13.04 -44.57
C PRO A 89 2.52 11.71 -44.72
N VAL A 90 3.18 10.59 -44.43
CA VAL A 90 2.59 9.24 -44.52
C VAL A 90 2.55 8.59 -43.14
N PRO A 91 1.37 8.36 -42.54
CA PRO A 91 1.24 7.62 -41.29
C PRO A 91 1.38 6.11 -41.50
N VAL A 92 2.12 5.43 -40.62
CA VAL A 92 2.42 3.99 -40.71
C VAL A 92 2.36 3.35 -39.33
N THR A 93 1.65 2.23 -39.21
CA THR A 93 1.49 1.47 -37.96
C THR A 93 2.38 0.22 -37.97
N TYR A 94 3.03 -0.13 -36.85
CA TYR A 94 3.85 -1.34 -36.74
C TYR A 94 3.30 -2.31 -35.70
N ASN A 95 2.97 -3.54 -36.11
CA ASN A 95 2.24 -4.51 -35.29
C ASN A 95 3.13 -5.60 -34.64
N ALA A 96 4.45 -5.50 -34.78
CA ALA A 96 5.40 -6.41 -34.16
C ALA A 96 6.60 -5.64 -33.61
N ALA A 97 7.26 -6.19 -32.60
CA ALA A 97 8.45 -5.60 -32.02
C ALA A 97 9.67 -5.85 -32.92
N GLY A 98 10.57 -4.88 -33.00
CA GLY A 98 11.79 -5.00 -33.78
C GLY A 98 12.35 -3.66 -34.23
N SER A 99 13.50 -3.72 -34.90
CA SER A 99 14.05 -2.58 -35.62
C SER A 99 13.58 -2.65 -37.07
N TYR A 100 12.98 -1.57 -37.55
CA TYR A 100 12.47 -1.46 -38.91
C TYR A 100 13.21 -0.37 -39.67
N THR A 101 13.52 -0.65 -40.94
CA THR A 101 14.20 0.29 -41.82
C THR A 101 13.23 0.74 -42.90
N THR A 102 12.83 2.01 -42.82
CA THR A 102 12.04 2.63 -43.87
C THR A 102 12.97 3.07 -44.98
N SER A 103 12.71 2.58 -46.19
CA SER A 103 13.42 2.97 -47.40
C SER A 103 12.61 3.98 -48.19
N PHE A 104 13.27 5.05 -48.62
CA PHE A 104 12.68 6.12 -49.41
C PHE A 104 13.46 6.26 -50.72
N LYS A 105 12.77 6.15 -51.86
CA LYS A 105 13.34 6.34 -53.19
C LYS A 105 12.65 7.50 -53.88
N VAL A 106 13.46 8.34 -54.54
CA VAL A 106 12.96 9.41 -55.39
C VAL A 106 13.38 9.12 -56.83
N THR A 107 12.44 9.27 -57.76
CA THR A 107 12.70 9.21 -59.20
C THR A 107 12.34 10.54 -59.84
N ASP A 108 13.26 11.13 -60.58
CA ASP A 108 13.02 12.38 -61.32
C ASP A 108 12.30 12.13 -62.67
N SER A 109 11.78 13.17 -63.31
CA SER A 109 10.96 13.03 -64.53
C SER A 109 11.76 12.96 -65.83
N THR A 110 13.04 12.61 -65.81
CA THR A 110 13.88 12.61 -67.01
C THR A 110 13.45 11.53 -68.02
N ALA A 111 12.97 11.93 -69.21
CA ALA A 111 12.23 11.09 -70.15
C ALA A 111 12.96 9.86 -70.73
N ARG A 112 14.31 9.83 -70.78
CA ARG A 112 15.08 8.71 -71.36
C ARG A 112 15.85 7.88 -70.34
N ARG A 113 16.28 8.48 -69.22
CA ARG A 113 17.02 7.84 -68.12
C ARG A 113 16.73 8.58 -66.80
N PRO A 114 15.64 8.24 -66.09
CA PRO A 114 15.30 8.86 -64.82
C PRO A 114 16.44 8.73 -63.81
N LYS A 115 16.83 9.83 -63.18
CA LYS A 115 17.79 9.78 -62.06
C LYS A 115 17.04 9.34 -60.82
N THR A 116 17.69 8.52 -59.99
CA THR A 116 17.13 8.08 -58.71
C THR A 116 18.10 8.36 -57.57
N CYS A 117 17.55 8.59 -56.38
CA CYS A 117 18.28 8.60 -55.13
C CYS A 117 17.50 7.82 -54.07
N THR A 118 18.20 7.33 -53.06
CA THR A 118 17.61 6.56 -51.96
C THR A 118 18.11 7.07 -50.62
N ALA A 119 17.22 7.12 -49.63
CA ALA A 119 17.53 7.41 -48.23
C ALA A 119 16.84 6.37 -47.33
N THR A 120 17.37 6.17 -46.13
CA THR A 120 16.77 5.29 -45.13
C THR A 120 16.68 5.97 -43.78
N VAL A 121 15.70 5.56 -42.98
CA VAL A 121 15.61 5.89 -41.56
C VAL A 121 15.25 4.64 -40.79
N ASN A 122 15.95 4.41 -39.68
CA ASN A 122 15.68 3.29 -38.78
C ASN A 122 14.78 3.76 -37.65
N VAL A 123 13.79 2.93 -37.32
CA VAL A 123 12.90 3.14 -36.17
C VAL A 123 12.86 1.87 -35.34
N THR A 124 12.76 2.02 -34.04
CA THR A 124 12.64 0.90 -33.11
C THR A 124 11.21 0.80 -32.61
N VAL A 125 10.58 -0.34 -32.82
CA VAL A 125 9.28 -0.67 -32.25
C VAL A 125 9.54 -1.58 -31.08
N ASN A 126 9.36 -1.03 -29.89
CA ASN A 126 9.48 -1.81 -28.67
C ASN A 126 8.25 -2.71 -28.54
N ALA A 127 8.46 -3.96 -28.10
CA ALA A 127 7.36 -4.76 -27.61
C ALA A 127 6.58 -3.94 -26.58
N VAL A 128 5.25 -4.00 -26.60
CA VAL A 128 4.49 -3.54 -25.43
C VAL A 128 4.95 -4.44 -24.30
N SER A 129 5.61 -3.86 -23.29
CA SER A 129 5.92 -4.58 -22.06
C SER A 129 4.61 -5.12 -21.50
N THR A 130 4.43 -6.44 -21.57
CA THR A 130 3.36 -7.17 -20.91
C THR A 130 3.71 -7.46 -19.44
N GLY A 131 4.92 -7.10 -18.99
CA GLY A 131 5.57 -7.67 -17.81
C GLY A 131 5.70 -6.78 -16.59
N THR A 132 5.05 -5.62 -16.51
CA THR A 132 5.11 -4.75 -15.31
C THR A 132 3.74 -4.60 -14.67
N SER A 133 3.62 -4.90 -13.37
CA SER A 133 2.42 -4.60 -12.57
C SER A 133 2.62 -3.26 -11.90
N ILE A 134 1.97 -2.24 -12.45
CA ILE A 134 2.06 -0.85 -11.99
C ILE A 134 0.64 -0.30 -11.84
N ASN A 135 0.42 0.45 -10.77
CA ASN A 135 -0.85 1.04 -10.44
C ASN A 135 -0.66 2.55 -10.29
N SER A 136 -0.65 3.26 -11.41
CA SER A 136 -0.37 4.69 -11.46
C SER A 136 -1.61 5.56 -11.34
N THR A 137 -2.80 5.01 -11.61
CA THR A 137 -4.09 5.74 -11.56
C THR A 137 -5.21 4.85 -11.06
N SER A 138 -6.27 5.46 -10.57
CA SER A 138 -7.57 4.88 -10.24
C SER A 138 -8.62 5.12 -11.32
N GLN A 139 -8.29 5.89 -12.36
CA GLN A 139 -9.21 6.25 -13.44
C GLN A 139 -9.40 5.10 -14.42
N ILE A 140 -10.64 4.93 -14.89
CA ILE A 140 -10.96 4.00 -15.98
C ILE A 140 -10.19 4.44 -17.22
N PHE A 141 -9.66 3.47 -17.97
CA PHE A 141 -8.77 3.78 -19.10
C PHE A 141 -9.45 4.67 -20.15
N SER A 142 -10.72 4.41 -20.48
CA SER A 142 -11.49 5.23 -21.42
C SER A 142 -11.80 6.65 -20.92
N ASP A 143 -11.84 6.89 -19.60
CA ASP A 143 -12.00 8.23 -19.03
C ASP A 143 -10.75 9.10 -19.27
N VAL A 144 -9.56 8.47 -19.36
CA VAL A 144 -8.27 9.15 -19.60
C VAL A 144 -8.01 9.42 -21.09
N PHE A 145 -8.31 8.45 -21.96
CA PHE A 145 -7.96 8.52 -23.39
C PHE A 145 -9.15 8.80 -24.33
N GLY A 146 -10.37 8.77 -23.81
CA GLY A 146 -11.59 8.82 -24.60
C GLY A 146 -12.00 7.46 -25.18
N PRO A 147 -13.26 7.34 -25.63
CA PRO A 147 -13.79 6.10 -26.18
C PRO A 147 -13.09 5.71 -27.49
N GLY A 148 -12.88 4.40 -27.70
CA GLY A 148 -12.35 3.84 -28.95
C GLY A 148 -10.81 3.72 -29.02
N ILE A 149 -10.08 4.24 -28.03
CA ILE A 149 -8.66 3.95 -27.86
C ILE A 149 -8.52 2.62 -27.11
N LEU A 150 -7.70 1.70 -27.64
CA LEU A 150 -7.50 0.39 -27.01
C LEU A 150 -6.38 0.45 -25.95
N PRO A 151 -6.54 -0.20 -24.77
CA PRO A 151 -5.51 -0.22 -23.72
C PRO A 151 -4.12 -0.68 -24.16
N GLY A 152 -4.04 -1.55 -25.16
CA GLY A 152 -2.77 -2.03 -25.71
C GLY A 152 -1.99 -1.00 -26.56
N SER A 153 -2.61 0.12 -26.93
CA SER A 153 -2.01 1.13 -27.83
C SER A 153 -1.20 2.22 -27.11
N VAL A 154 -1.27 2.26 -25.78
CA VAL A 154 -0.61 3.29 -24.96
C VAL A 154 0.77 2.79 -24.49
N PRO A 155 1.82 3.66 -24.52
CA PRO A 155 3.13 3.33 -23.99
C PRO A 155 3.10 2.82 -22.55
N PRO A 156 4.11 2.05 -22.11
CA PRO A 156 4.24 1.68 -20.71
C PRO A 156 4.45 2.93 -19.84
N VAL A 157 3.96 2.85 -18.60
CA VAL A 157 4.16 3.86 -17.56
C VAL A 157 5.66 4.09 -17.36
N THR A 158 6.11 5.34 -17.44
CA THR A 158 7.50 5.71 -17.13
C THR A 158 7.74 5.50 -15.63
N GLU A 159 8.86 4.90 -15.22
CA GLU A 159 9.20 4.75 -13.79
C GLU A 159 10.41 5.60 -13.43
N GLN A 160 10.44 6.08 -12.18
CA GLN A 160 11.67 6.64 -11.59
C GLN A 160 12.75 5.55 -11.51
N ALA A 161 14.03 5.92 -11.36
CA ALA A 161 15.11 4.93 -11.29
C ALA A 161 14.93 3.97 -10.09
N ALA A 162 15.05 2.66 -10.34
CA ALA A 162 14.90 1.65 -9.29
C ALA A 162 15.98 1.77 -8.20
N PRO A 163 15.62 1.56 -6.91
CA PRO A 163 16.59 1.51 -5.84
C PRO A 163 17.57 0.37 -6.08
N ARG A 164 18.82 0.59 -5.66
CA ARG A 164 19.80 -0.49 -5.53
C ARG A 164 19.90 -0.90 -4.07
N PRO A 165 20.24 -2.17 -3.77
CA PRO A 165 20.52 -2.57 -2.40
C PRO A 165 21.56 -1.64 -1.76
N ALA A 166 21.31 -1.18 -0.54
CA ALA A 166 22.18 -0.27 0.19
C ALA A 166 23.59 -0.85 0.42
N ASN A 167 23.72 -2.18 0.36
CA ASN A 167 24.97 -2.92 0.47
C ASN A 167 25.67 -3.22 -0.88
N SER A 168 25.19 -2.64 -1.99
CA SER A 168 25.91 -2.73 -3.25
C SER A 168 27.12 -1.78 -3.22
N LEU A 169 28.32 -2.34 -3.39
CA LEU A 169 29.61 -1.63 -3.32
C LEU A 169 29.83 -0.53 -4.38
N ASN A 170 28.80 -0.16 -5.17
CA ASN A 170 28.87 0.87 -6.20
C ASN A 170 27.46 1.46 -6.50
N PRO A 171 27.07 2.57 -5.85
CA PRO A 171 25.88 3.32 -6.26
C PRO A 171 26.16 4.05 -7.59
N ALA A 172 25.27 3.87 -8.57
CA ALA A 172 25.29 4.68 -9.78
C ALA A 172 24.70 6.08 -9.50
N PRO A 173 25.08 7.12 -10.25
CA PRO A 173 24.44 8.43 -10.15
C PRO A 173 22.91 8.31 -10.32
N GLY A 174 22.14 8.90 -9.41
CA GLY A 174 20.68 8.96 -9.50
C GLY A 174 19.88 7.87 -8.75
N THR A 175 20.52 6.88 -8.11
CA THR A 175 19.81 5.88 -7.29
C THR A 175 19.81 6.21 -5.78
N GLY A 176 20.74 7.06 -5.31
CA GLY A 176 21.00 7.31 -3.87
C GLY A 176 21.58 6.09 -3.14
N THR A 177 22.42 6.33 -2.12
CA THR A 177 23.00 5.41 -1.09
C THR A 177 24.51 5.63 -0.79
N THR A 178 24.95 6.88 -0.58
CA THR A 178 26.14 7.14 0.27
C THR A 178 25.75 8.09 1.40
N GLY A 179 25.90 7.65 2.65
CA GLY A 179 25.64 8.48 3.83
C GLY A 179 24.17 8.65 4.27
N PHE A 180 23.18 8.17 3.51
CA PHE A 180 21.75 8.28 3.87
C PHE A 180 21.00 6.96 3.65
N GLN A 181 19.90 6.79 4.38
CA GLN A 181 18.93 5.70 4.25
C GLN A 181 17.52 6.28 4.36
N ILE A 182 16.54 5.69 3.68
CA ILE A 182 15.11 5.97 3.90
C ILE A 182 14.42 4.65 4.29
N VAL A 183 13.52 4.72 5.27
CA VAL A 183 12.57 3.65 5.59
C VAL A 183 11.17 4.17 5.26
N ALA A 184 10.35 3.35 4.60
CA ALA A 184 9.01 3.73 4.20
C ALA A 184 8.04 2.54 4.28
N ILE A 185 6.82 2.77 4.78
CA ILE A 185 5.86 1.71 5.09
C ILE A 185 4.42 2.20 5.00
N ASN A 186 3.48 1.28 4.75
CA ASN A 186 2.05 1.53 4.93
C ASN A 186 1.61 1.20 6.38
N ASP A 187 0.87 2.05 7.06
CA ASP A 187 0.55 1.88 8.49
C ASP A 187 -0.36 0.67 8.84
N LEU A 188 -1.21 0.23 7.89
CA LEU A 188 -2.29 -0.73 8.17
C LEU A 188 -2.01 -2.16 7.67
N GLY A 189 -1.00 -2.29 6.81
CA GLY A 189 -0.71 -3.53 6.09
C GLY A 189 -1.68 -3.93 4.98
N MET A 190 -2.96 -3.55 5.00
CA MET A 190 -3.89 -3.64 3.84
C MET A 190 -5.17 -2.86 4.09
N HIS A 191 -5.52 -1.97 3.17
CA HIS A 191 -6.81 -1.29 3.17
C HIS A 191 -7.84 -2.04 2.31
N CYS A 192 -9.12 -1.85 2.61
CA CYS A 192 -10.22 -2.46 1.84
C CYS A 192 -10.89 -1.37 0.98
N GLY A 193 -11.21 -1.70 -0.26
CA GLY A 193 -12.10 -0.93 -1.13
C GLY A 193 -13.26 -1.80 -1.59
N ASP A 194 -14.29 -1.14 -2.11
CA ASP A 194 -15.43 -1.77 -2.76
C ASP A 194 -15.14 -1.90 -4.27
N TYR A 195 -15.58 -2.98 -4.93
CA TYR A 195 -15.54 -3.03 -6.40
C TYR A 195 -16.61 -2.12 -7.00
N ASP A 196 -17.73 -1.91 -6.31
CA ASP A 196 -18.80 -0.99 -6.70
C ASP A 196 -19.18 -0.04 -5.57
N THR A 197 -19.40 1.23 -5.89
CA THR A 197 -19.77 2.24 -4.88
C THR A 197 -21.12 2.90 -5.14
N ARG A 198 -21.83 2.51 -6.22
CA ARG A 198 -23.02 3.23 -6.71
C ARG A 198 -24.23 3.09 -5.79
N ILE A 199 -24.32 1.99 -5.03
CA ILE A 199 -25.42 1.70 -4.11
C ILE A 199 -25.01 1.94 -2.67
N SER A 200 -23.91 1.33 -2.26
CA SER A 200 -23.30 1.48 -0.95
C SER A 200 -21.81 1.70 -1.12
N SER A 201 -21.17 2.35 -0.16
CA SER A 201 -19.72 2.33 -0.02
C SER A 201 -19.35 2.12 1.44
N ILE A 202 -18.51 1.12 1.69
CA ILE A 202 -18.07 0.76 3.04
C ILE A 202 -16.81 1.56 3.39
N LEU A 203 -15.82 1.62 2.50
CA LEU A 203 -14.57 2.30 2.75
C LEU A 203 -14.07 3.05 1.51
N PRO A 204 -13.50 4.25 1.67
CA PRO A 204 -12.89 4.96 0.56
C PRO A 204 -11.54 4.32 0.22
N PRO A 205 -11.03 4.40 -1.03
CA PRO A 205 -9.65 4.03 -1.34
C PRO A 205 -8.70 4.94 -0.56
N PHE A 206 -7.99 4.38 0.42
CA PHE A 206 -7.22 5.15 1.38
C PHE A 206 -5.97 4.38 1.82
N GLN A 207 -4.79 4.99 1.73
CA GLN A 207 -3.53 4.43 2.22
C GLN A 207 -2.77 5.47 3.01
N VAL A 208 -1.97 5.05 3.99
CA VAL A 208 -1.11 5.95 4.78
C VAL A 208 0.33 5.53 4.61
N LEU A 209 1.06 6.29 3.79
CA LEU A 209 2.50 6.13 3.64
C LEU A 209 3.21 6.91 4.76
N LEU A 210 4.01 6.21 5.56
CA LEU A 210 4.92 6.80 6.53
C LEU A 210 6.37 6.64 6.06
N ALA A 211 7.21 7.66 6.26
CA ALA A 211 8.63 7.58 5.92
C ALA A 211 9.55 8.34 6.88
N GLN A 212 10.72 7.78 7.18
CA GLN A 212 11.79 8.46 7.91
C GLN A 212 13.07 8.47 7.07
N VAL A 213 13.71 9.63 6.99
CA VAL A 213 14.99 9.81 6.28
C VAL A 213 16.11 9.87 7.31
N ILE A 214 17.07 8.97 7.21
CA ILE A 214 18.14 8.77 8.18
C ILE A 214 19.46 9.19 7.53
N GLN A 215 20.12 10.19 8.11
CA GLN A 215 21.54 10.44 7.85
C GLN A 215 22.36 9.44 8.66
N LYS A 216 23.15 8.63 7.96
CA LYS A 216 23.97 7.58 8.56
C LYS A 216 25.17 8.18 9.29
N GLY A 217 25.58 7.54 10.37
CA GLY A 217 26.75 7.97 11.14
C GLY A 217 27.04 7.06 12.33
N ALA A 218 28.05 7.41 13.14
CA ALA A 218 28.24 6.76 14.45
C ALA A 218 27.01 6.94 15.34
N GLN A 219 26.43 8.14 15.31
CA GLN A 219 25.12 8.47 15.86
C GLN A 219 24.23 8.97 14.70
N PRO A 220 23.34 8.13 14.15
CA PRO A 220 22.45 8.50 13.05
C PRO A 220 21.49 9.62 13.46
N VAL A 221 21.07 10.42 12.48
CA VAL A 221 20.12 11.52 12.67
C VAL A 221 18.93 11.33 11.74
N ILE A 222 17.72 11.36 12.28
CA ILE A 222 16.50 11.40 11.47
C ILE A 222 16.28 12.84 11.01
N LEU A 223 16.30 13.05 9.70
CA LEU A 223 16.13 14.36 9.07
C LEU A 223 14.66 14.76 9.04
N ASN A 224 14.39 16.04 9.27
CA ASN A 224 13.05 16.61 9.24
C ASN A 224 12.77 17.38 7.94
N SER A 225 11.54 17.90 7.85
CA SER A 225 11.05 18.68 6.71
C SER A 225 11.79 20.00 6.47
N SER A 226 12.72 20.44 7.32
CA SER A 226 13.52 21.65 7.06
C SER A 226 14.66 21.43 6.05
N VAL A 227 15.10 20.17 5.85
CA VAL A 227 16.29 19.85 5.04
C VAL A 227 16.00 18.92 3.85
N VAL A 228 14.96 18.08 3.95
CA VAL A 228 14.60 17.11 2.91
C VAL A 228 13.12 17.12 2.61
N ASP A 229 12.77 16.73 1.39
CA ASP A 229 11.42 16.38 0.96
C ASP A 229 11.34 14.87 0.72
N VAL A 230 10.18 14.28 1.00
CA VAL A 230 9.88 12.89 0.66
C VAL A 230 8.85 12.87 -0.46
N LEU A 231 9.17 12.14 -1.53
CA LEU A 231 8.31 11.98 -2.68
C LEU A 231 8.02 10.50 -2.93
N TYR A 232 6.87 10.21 -3.55
CA TYR A 232 6.48 8.86 -3.94
C TYR A 232 5.98 8.82 -5.40
N SER A 233 6.26 7.73 -6.12
CA SER A 233 5.74 7.47 -7.47
C SER A 233 5.34 6.00 -7.61
N ALA A 234 4.52 5.64 -8.61
CA ALA A 234 4.17 4.24 -8.84
C ALA A 234 5.42 3.50 -9.34
N ALA A 235 5.54 2.24 -8.92
CA ALA A 235 6.64 1.38 -9.28
C ALA A 235 6.16 -0.02 -9.63
N SER A 236 7.01 -0.78 -10.31
CA SER A 236 6.79 -2.20 -10.54
C SER A 236 7.95 -3.05 -10.02
N ASN A 237 7.66 -4.33 -9.81
CA ASN A 237 8.66 -5.35 -9.50
C ASN A 237 8.61 -6.42 -10.60
N PRO A 238 9.70 -6.64 -11.36
CA PRO A 238 9.74 -7.68 -12.40
C PRO A 238 9.55 -9.11 -11.87
N GLU A 239 9.76 -9.35 -10.57
CA GLU A 239 9.50 -10.64 -9.94
C GLU A 239 8.21 -10.64 -9.10
N ASP A 240 7.34 -9.62 -9.27
CA ASP A 240 6.06 -9.57 -8.59
C ASP A 240 5.28 -10.89 -8.86
N PRO A 241 4.85 -11.61 -7.81
CA PRO A 241 4.12 -12.86 -7.95
C PRO A 241 2.88 -12.75 -8.85
N ILE A 242 2.24 -11.58 -8.94
CA ILE A 242 1.05 -11.37 -9.78
C ILE A 242 1.34 -11.55 -11.27
N LEU A 243 2.59 -11.34 -11.71
CA LEU A 243 2.99 -11.48 -13.11
C LEU A 243 2.98 -12.93 -13.58
N GLY A 244 3.12 -13.89 -12.67
CA GLY A 244 3.09 -15.33 -12.96
C GLY A 244 1.75 -15.99 -12.64
N GLN A 245 0.78 -15.26 -12.09
CA GLN A 245 -0.49 -15.83 -11.67
C GLN A 245 -1.41 -16.03 -12.89
N THR A 246 -2.00 -17.22 -13.00
CA THR A 246 -2.98 -17.55 -14.05
C THR A 246 -4.28 -18.11 -13.50
N ASN A 247 -4.29 -18.53 -12.22
CA ASN A 247 -5.47 -19.05 -11.54
C ASN A 247 -5.49 -18.61 -10.06
N PRO A 248 -6.53 -17.90 -9.58
CA PRO A 248 -7.59 -17.29 -10.40
C PRO A 248 -7.01 -16.31 -11.43
N ASP A 249 -7.75 -16.08 -12.53
CA ASP A 249 -7.36 -15.10 -13.56
C ASP A 249 -7.07 -13.75 -12.89
N PRO A 250 -5.85 -13.20 -12.96
CA PRO A 250 -5.58 -11.91 -12.35
C PRO A 250 -6.28 -10.77 -13.11
N PHE A 251 -6.64 -10.92 -14.38
CA PHE A 251 -7.17 -9.85 -15.24
C PHE A 251 -8.70 -9.63 -15.07
N THR A 252 -9.17 -9.61 -13.83
CA THR A 252 -10.59 -9.41 -13.49
C THR A 252 -11.06 -7.97 -13.69
N GLY A 253 -10.16 -6.98 -13.74
CA GLY A 253 -10.50 -5.57 -14.01
C GLY A 253 -10.68 -5.24 -15.50
N VAL A 254 -10.46 -6.21 -16.40
CA VAL A 254 -10.53 -6.00 -17.85
C VAL A 254 -11.95 -6.17 -18.36
N VAL A 255 -12.48 -5.12 -19.01
CA VAL A 255 -13.79 -5.15 -19.67
C VAL A 255 -13.63 -5.72 -21.07
N ARG A 256 -14.44 -6.74 -21.40
CA ARG A 256 -14.35 -7.47 -22.67
C ARG A 256 -15.68 -7.49 -23.41
N ASN A 257 -15.62 -7.35 -24.74
CA ASN A 257 -16.73 -7.61 -25.65
C ASN A 257 -16.31 -8.73 -26.62
N ASN A 258 -17.00 -9.88 -26.58
CA ASN A 258 -16.66 -11.08 -27.39
C ASN A 258 -15.15 -11.40 -27.36
N SER A 259 -14.59 -11.48 -26.15
CA SER A 259 -13.15 -11.72 -25.88
C SER A 259 -12.18 -10.60 -26.28
N THR A 260 -12.66 -9.51 -26.89
CA THR A 260 -11.84 -8.33 -27.20
C THR A 260 -11.80 -7.39 -26.01
N VAL A 261 -10.62 -6.97 -25.59
CA VAL A 261 -10.45 -5.95 -24.54
C VAL A 261 -10.94 -4.61 -25.07
N VAL A 262 -11.90 -4.01 -24.38
CA VAL A 262 -12.48 -2.71 -24.76
C VAL A 262 -12.19 -1.63 -23.73
N ASP A 263 -11.93 -2.00 -22.48
CA ASP A 263 -11.58 -1.05 -21.42
C ASP A 263 -10.83 -1.73 -20.26
N ILE A 264 -10.25 -0.92 -19.39
CA ILE A 264 -9.72 -1.34 -18.08
C ILE A 264 -10.47 -0.56 -17.02
N TYR A 265 -11.29 -1.29 -16.26
CA TYR A 265 -11.99 -0.74 -15.11
C TYR A 265 -11.07 -0.73 -13.89
N LYS A 266 -11.20 0.32 -13.08
CA LYS A 266 -10.35 0.56 -11.92
C LYS A 266 -11.19 0.74 -10.66
N THR A 267 -12.16 1.66 -10.69
CA THR A 267 -13.16 1.86 -9.63
C THR A 267 -14.10 3.00 -10.04
N ASN A 268 -15.28 3.09 -9.43
CA ASN A 268 -16.25 4.17 -9.60
C ASN A 268 -16.39 5.08 -8.36
N PHE A 269 -15.51 4.96 -7.36
CA PHE A 269 -15.56 5.71 -6.10
C PHE A 269 -15.72 7.24 -6.29
N TRP A 270 -15.00 7.85 -7.21
CA TRP A 270 -15.08 9.30 -7.39
C TRP A 270 -16.42 9.77 -7.97
N LYS A 271 -17.18 8.88 -8.63
CA LYS A 271 -18.50 9.21 -9.18
C LYS A 271 -19.54 9.45 -8.09
N ILE A 272 -19.29 9.05 -6.85
CA ILE A 272 -20.21 9.24 -5.72
C ILE A 272 -19.91 10.50 -4.90
N ILE A 273 -18.75 11.13 -5.07
CA ILE A 273 -18.38 12.35 -4.35
C ILE A 273 -19.31 13.54 -4.73
N PRO A 274 -19.62 13.81 -6.02
CA PRO A 274 -20.60 14.83 -6.38
C PRO A 274 -22.03 14.56 -5.87
N LYS A 275 -22.32 13.31 -5.47
CA LYS A 275 -23.62 12.91 -4.89
C LYS A 275 -23.68 13.18 -3.38
N GLY A 276 -22.63 13.78 -2.80
CA GLY A 276 -22.50 14.10 -1.38
C GLY A 276 -22.13 12.90 -0.51
N ALA A 277 -21.65 11.80 -1.10
CA ALA A 277 -21.08 10.71 -0.32
C ALA A 277 -19.82 11.21 0.39
N TYR A 278 -19.58 10.72 1.60
CA TYR A 278 -18.48 11.13 2.49
C TYR A 278 -18.50 12.58 3.00
N ASP A 279 -19.30 13.50 2.44
CA ASP A 279 -19.52 14.86 3.02
C ASP A 279 -19.83 14.81 4.53
N PRO A 280 -20.66 13.88 5.05
CA PRO A 280 -20.96 13.84 6.49
C PRO A 280 -19.77 13.54 7.40
N PHE A 281 -18.65 13.01 6.89
CA PHE A 281 -17.46 12.81 7.73
C PHE A 281 -16.72 14.11 8.03
N TYR A 282 -17.03 15.17 7.30
CA TYR A 282 -16.43 16.49 7.46
C TYR A 282 -17.45 17.46 8.06
N PRO A 283 -17.02 18.41 8.91
CA PRO A 283 -17.89 19.49 9.32
C PRO A 283 -18.31 20.31 8.09
N ALA A 284 -19.52 20.88 8.11
CA ALA A 284 -19.99 21.67 6.98
C ALA A 284 -19.16 22.95 6.74
N PHE A 285 -18.63 23.52 7.83
CA PHE A 285 -17.80 24.72 7.85
C PHE A 285 -16.60 24.51 8.79
N ASN A 286 -15.57 25.34 8.63
CA ASN A 286 -14.42 25.32 9.52
C ASN A 286 -14.84 25.73 10.94
N PRO A 287 -14.65 24.88 11.97
CA PRO A 287 -15.08 25.18 13.34
C PRO A 287 -14.38 26.41 13.94
N PHE A 288 -13.21 26.80 13.43
CA PHE A 288 -12.46 27.99 13.86
C PHE A 288 -12.79 29.24 13.03
N ASN A 289 -13.40 29.05 11.85
CA ASN A 289 -13.88 30.15 11.01
C ASN A 289 -15.16 29.73 10.28
N PRO A 290 -16.35 29.90 10.90
CA PRO A 290 -17.61 29.46 10.33
C PRO A 290 -18.00 30.10 8.99
N ALA A 291 -17.32 31.17 8.57
CA ALA A 291 -17.51 31.76 7.25
C ALA A 291 -16.87 30.93 6.11
N GLN A 292 -16.00 29.97 6.44
CA GLN A 292 -15.34 29.07 5.49
C GLN A 292 -16.10 27.74 5.43
N ASN A 293 -16.79 27.48 4.31
CA ASN A 293 -17.38 26.17 4.04
C ASN A 293 -16.28 25.13 3.73
N ILE A 294 -16.55 23.87 4.11
CA ILE A 294 -15.69 22.71 3.86
C ILE A 294 -16.35 21.71 2.91
N THR A 295 -17.66 21.54 3.02
CA THR A 295 -18.46 20.70 2.12
C THR A 295 -19.39 21.56 1.26
N PRO A 296 -19.80 21.08 0.06
CA PRO A 296 -19.56 19.74 -0.50
C PRO A 296 -18.11 19.52 -0.94
N LEU A 297 -17.59 18.29 -0.76
CA LEU A 297 -16.22 17.93 -1.14
C LEU A 297 -15.96 18.04 -2.65
N ALA A 298 -17.00 17.90 -3.47
CA ALA A 298 -16.92 18.08 -4.92
C ALA A 298 -16.70 19.54 -5.35
N GLY A 299 -16.77 20.50 -4.43
CA GLY A 299 -16.55 21.91 -4.69
C GLY A 299 -15.42 22.51 -3.83
N PRO A 300 -15.16 23.82 -3.97
CA PRO A 300 -14.17 24.51 -3.15
C PRO A 300 -14.48 24.36 -1.65
N PRO A 301 -13.46 24.22 -0.78
CA PRO A 301 -12.05 24.45 -1.08
C PRO A 301 -11.28 23.23 -1.61
N PHE A 302 -11.82 22.01 -1.53
CA PHE A 302 -11.08 20.78 -1.87
C PHE A 302 -11.23 20.36 -3.33
N THR A 303 -12.44 20.45 -3.90
CA THR A 303 -12.73 20.03 -5.29
C THR A 303 -12.20 18.63 -5.58
N VAL A 304 -12.58 17.63 -4.78
CA VAL A 304 -12.07 16.25 -4.89
C VAL A 304 -12.40 15.68 -6.27
N THR A 305 -11.35 15.36 -7.04
CA THR A 305 -11.46 14.73 -8.36
C THR A 305 -10.78 13.35 -8.40
N PRO A 306 -10.98 12.54 -9.46
CA PRO A 306 -10.27 11.26 -9.60
C PRO A 306 -8.77 11.38 -9.37
N ASP A 307 -8.17 10.34 -8.80
CA ASP A 307 -6.76 10.29 -8.38
C ASP A 307 -6.35 11.24 -7.23
N GLU A 308 -7.28 11.98 -6.64
CA GLU A 308 -7.05 12.75 -5.41
C GLU A 308 -7.68 12.04 -4.21
N SER A 309 -7.00 12.11 -3.07
CA SER A 309 -7.54 11.62 -1.81
C SER A 309 -8.72 12.46 -1.34
N LEU A 310 -9.53 11.88 -0.46
CA LEU A 310 -10.34 12.68 0.45
C LEU A 310 -9.41 13.56 1.33
N PRO A 311 -9.85 14.76 1.75
CA PRO A 311 -9.02 15.62 2.59
C PRO A 311 -8.80 15.00 3.97
N VAL A 312 -7.54 14.92 4.41
CA VAL A 312 -7.21 14.38 5.74
C VAL A 312 -6.89 15.53 6.69
N PRO A 313 -7.67 15.72 7.78
CA PRO A 313 -7.38 16.73 8.79
C PRO A 313 -6.01 16.54 9.43
N ASN A 314 -5.28 17.63 9.60
CA ASN A 314 -4.06 17.60 10.40
C ASN A 314 -4.43 17.64 11.89
N VAL A 315 -4.30 16.51 12.55
CA VAL A 315 -4.69 16.39 13.97
C VAL A 315 -3.76 17.15 14.91
N LYS A 316 -2.51 17.42 14.52
CA LYS A 316 -1.60 18.24 15.33
C LYS A 316 -2.08 19.68 15.34
N ASP A 317 -2.35 20.27 14.19
CA ASP A 317 -2.86 21.64 14.11
C ASP A 317 -4.22 21.78 14.81
N LEU A 318 -5.06 20.74 14.70
CA LEU A 318 -6.40 20.71 15.28
C LEU A 318 -6.44 20.64 16.82
N PHE A 319 -5.43 20.06 17.47
CA PHE A 319 -5.46 19.80 18.91
C PHE A 319 -4.25 20.36 19.70
N ILE A 320 -3.18 20.78 19.03
CA ILE A 320 -1.93 21.25 19.66
C ILE A 320 -1.56 22.65 19.18
N GLY A 321 -1.85 22.99 17.93
CA GLY A 321 -1.57 24.31 17.38
C GLY A 321 -0.07 24.69 17.34
N PRO A 322 0.23 25.96 17.01
CA PRO A 322 1.60 26.48 16.91
C PRO A 322 2.40 26.53 18.21
N ASP A 323 1.76 26.75 19.37
CA ASP A 323 2.45 26.87 20.66
C ASP A 323 2.92 25.53 21.25
N GLY A 324 2.45 24.41 20.70
CA GLY A 324 2.84 23.07 21.13
C GLY A 324 2.09 22.58 22.37
N VAL A 325 1.03 23.26 22.80
CA VAL A 325 0.24 22.93 23.99
C VAL A 325 -1.14 22.42 23.58
N VAL A 326 -1.57 21.29 24.14
CA VAL A 326 -2.85 20.68 23.77
C VAL A 326 -4.03 21.57 24.21
N ASN A 327 -4.92 21.92 23.29
CA ASN A 327 -6.13 22.72 23.53
C ASN A 327 -5.84 24.06 24.23
N SER A 328 -4.80 24.78 23.80
CA SER A 328 -4.37 26.07 24.33
C SER A 328 -5.24 27.25 23.83
N GLY A 329 -5.98 27.04 22.74
CA GLY A 329 -6.83 28.03 22.08
C GLY A 329 -6.21 28.66 20.83
N ASP A 330 -5.01 28.24 20.40
CA ASP A 330 -4.38 28.65 19.14
C ASP A 330 -4.54 27.61 18.01
N GLU A 331 -5.31 26.54 18.25
CA GLU A 331 -5.57 25.49 17.29
C GLU A 331 -6.35 25.98 16.07
N PHE A 332 -6.15 25.29 14.96
CA PHE A 332 -6.86 25.57 13.72
C PHE A 332 -7.06 24.29 12.90
N LEU A 333 -8.04 24.31 12.00
CA LEU A 333 -8.28 23.21 11.07
C LEU A 333 -7.49 23.44 9.78
N SER A 334 -6.50 22.59 9.55
CA SER A 334 -5.89 22.37 8.24
C SER A 334 -6.18 20.95 7.77
N ALA A 335 -6.19 20.73 6.46
CA ALA A 335 -6.35 19.42 5.87
C ALA A 335 -5.55 19.34 4.57
N VAL A 336 -5.07 18.14 4.28
CA VAL A 336 -4.22 17.87 3.11
C VAL A 336 -4.86 16.80 2.25
N GLN A 337 -4.74 16.98 0.93
CA GLN A 337 -5.00 15.92 -0.04
C GLN A 337 -3.68 15.39 -0.60
N HIS A 338 -3.64 14.09 -0.84
CA HIS A 338 -2.54 13.41 -1.48
C HIS A 338 -3.01 12.79 -2.80
N ASN A 339 -2.16 12.86 -3.80
CA ASN A 339 -2.49 12.41 -5.14
C ASN A 339 -2.00 10.98 -5.38
N MET A 340 -2.67 10.26 -6.26
CA MET A 340 -2.05 9.10 -6.89
C MET A 340 -0.81 9.52 -7.69
N PRO A 341 0.21 8.66 -7.77
CA PRO A 341 1.41 8.93 -8.56
C PRO A 341 1.18 9.44 -9.99
N GLY A 342 0.20 8.88 -10.69
CA GLY A 342 -0.05 9.17 -12.08
C GLY A 342 -1.08 10.27 -12.35
N ILE A 343 -1.52 11.04 -11.35
CA ILE A 343 -2.62 12.03 -11.50
C ILE A 343 -2.51 12.89 -12.77
N THR A 344 -1.30 13.28 -13.17
CA THR A 344 -1.03 13.98 -14.44
C THR A 344 -0.46 13.02 -15.47
N SER A 345 -1.25 12.66 -16.49
CA SER A 345 -0.85 11.75 -17.57
C SER A 345 -0.29 10.40 -17.06
N PRO A 346 -1.13 9.58 -16.38
CA PRO A 346 -0.67 8.44 -15.59
C PRO A 346 0.17 7.43 -16.36
N PHE A 347 -0.24 7.17 -17.60
CA PHE A 347 0.39 6.17 -18.45
C PHE A 347 1.67 6.65 -19.16
N THR A 348 2.05 7.92 -19.02
CA THR A 348 3.24 8.46 -19.69
C THR A 348 4.21 9.16 -18.74
N ALA A 349 3.72 9.88 -17.73
CA ALA A 349 4.57 10.73 -16.89
C ALA A 349 4.92 10.10 -15.53
N ASN A 350 3.94 9.49 -14.83
CA ASN A 350 4.11 8.91 -13.47
C ASN A 350 4.94 9.83 -12.55
N LEU A 351 4.51 11.09 -12.47
CA LEU A 351 5.25 12.12 -11.77
C LEU A 351 5.24 11.83 -10.26
N SER A 352 6.39 12.00 -9.61
CA SER A 352 6.43 11.84 -8.16
C SER A 352 5.54 12.88 -7.48
N GLN A 353 4.77 12.41 -6.50
CA GLN A 353 3.93 13.22 -5.61
C GLN A 353 4.64 13.41 -4.27
N THR A 354 4.29 14.44 -3.53
CA THR A 354 4.95 14.79 -2.26
C THR A 354 4.19 14.20 -1.08
N ALA A 355 4.91 13.65 -0.10
CA ALA A 355 4.37 13.40 1.22
C ALA A 355 4.35 14.74 1.98
N ASN A 356 3.19 15.39 2.00
CA ASN A 356 3.08 16.80 2.38
C ASN A 356 3.16 17.02 3.89
N GLU A 357 2.84 16.00 4.69
CA GLU A 357 2.81 16.12 6.15
C GLU A 357 4.12 15.69 6.80
N HIS A 358 4.47 16.32 7.92
CA HIS A 358 5.60 15.94 8.75
C HIS A 358 5.24 16.07 10.23
N TYR A 359 5.32 14.96 10.97
CA TYR A 359 4.94 14.89 12.38
C TYR A 359 6.14 14.53 13.24
N GLU A 360 6.48 15.43 14.17
CA GLU A 360 7.38 15.14 15.30
C GLU A 360 6.61 14.56 16.50
N VAL A 361 5.33 14.97 16.62
CA VAL A 361 4.34 14.49 17.59
C VAL A 361 3.00 14.32 16.88
N LYS A 362 2.15 13.41 17.35
CA LYS A 362 0.81 13.17 16.79
C LYS A 362 -0.21 12.93 17.90
N PRO A 363 -1.23 13.79 18.06
CA PRO A 363 -2.32 13.55 19.00
C PRO A 363 -3.23 12.41 18.50
N PHE A 364 -3.59 11.51 19.40
CA PHE A 364 -4.46 10.36 19.14
C PHE A 364 -5.62 10.37 20.13
N PHE A 365 -6.83 10.71 19.66
CA PHE A 365 -8.05 10.76 20.46
C PHE A 365 -7.90 11.48 21.81
N VAL A 366 -7.16 12.59 21.87
CA VAL A 366 -6.75 13.26 23.12
C VAL A 366 -7.92 13.70 24.02
N ASN A 367 -9.12 13.88 23.44
CA ASN A 367 -10.35 14.20 24.17
C ASN A 367 -11.07 12.97 24.75
N PHE A 368 -10.50 11.77 24.61
CA PHE A 368 -11.07 10.52 25.09
C PHE A 368 -10.27 9.93 26.26
N PRO A 369 -10.90 9.13 27.15
CA PRO A 369 -10.22 8.53 28.29
C PRO A 369 -9.00 7.65 27.96
N PHE A 370 -8.91 7.13 26.74
CA PHE A 370 -7.80 6.30 26.27
C PHE A 370 -6.78 7.07 25.41
N GLY A 371 -7.02 8.36 25.15
CA GLY A 371 -6.22 9.18 24.25
C GLY A 371 -4.84 9.56 24.77
N TYR A 372 -3.97 9.99 23.86
CA TYR A 372 -2.61 10.43 24.18
C TYR A 372 -1.95 11.21 23.03
N VAL A 373 -0.84 11.90 23.33
CA VAL A 373 0.08 12.45 22.32
C VAL A 373 1.26 11.49 22.14
N ALA A 374 1.38 10.92 20.94
CA ALA A 374 2.55 10.15 20.52
C ALA A 374 3.72 11.10 20.21
N GLN A 375 4.93 10.72 20.63
CA GLN A 375 6.12 11.60 20.64
C GLN A 375 7.31 10.91 19.97
N ASN A 376 8.31 11.72 19.56
CA ASN A 376 9.55 11.26 18.92
C ASN A 376 9.33 10.56 17.57
N LEU A 377 8.28 10.96 16.84
CA LEU A 377 7.87 10.33 15.59
C LEU A 377 8.82 10.72 14.44
N ASN A 378 9.01 12.03 14.24
CA ASN A 378 9.83 12.64 13.20
C ASN A 378 9.75 11.91 11.84
N TRP A 379 8.54 11.73 11.32
CA TRP A 379 8.30 11.09 10.03
C TRP A 379 7.54 12.01 9.08
N PHE A 380 7.67 11.73 7.80
CA PHE A 380 6.83 12.25 6.74
C PHE A 380 5.61 11.35 6.57
N GLU A 381 4.46 11.93 6.27
CA GLU A 381 3.20 11.22 6.09
C GLU A 381 2.51 11.64 4.80
N ALA A 382 2.05 10.66 4.02
CA ALA A 382 1.07 10.84 2.97
C ALA A 382 -0.17 10.00 3.30
N ALA A 383 -1.10 10.61 4.05
CA ALA A 383 -2.35 9.97 4.44
C ALA A 383 -3.43 10.18 3.37
N GLY A 384 -4.14 9.11 3.06
CA GLY A 384 -5.25 9.09 2.12
C GLY A 384 -4.88 8.81 0.67
N VAL A 385 -3.63 8.46 0.36
CA VAL A 385 -3.22 8.17 -1.02
C VAL A 385 -4.18 7.13 -1.63
N PRO A 386 -4.94 7.46 -2.68
CA PRO A 386 -5.89 6.52 -3.24
C PRO A 386 -5.13 5.44 -3.99
N PHE A 387 -5.58 4.19 -3.90
CA PHE A 387 -5.16 3.13 -4.81
C PHE A 387 -6.42 2.39 -5.26
N ALA A 388 -6.37 1.78 -6.44
CA ALA A 388 -7.43 0.91 -6.94
C ALA A 388 -6.99 -0.56 -6.81
N ALA A 389 -7.96 -1.49 -6.67
CA ALA A 389 -7.67 -2.92 -6.57
C ALA A 389 -7.00 -3.51 -7.82
N TRP A 390 -7.31 -2.94 -8.99
CA TRP A 390 -6.69 -3.35 -10.25
C TRP A 390 -5.55 -2.42 -10.65
N ASP A 391 -4.51 -2.99 -11.25
CA ASP A 391 -3.39 -2.28 -11.84
C ASP A 391 -3.73 -1.72 -13.23
N ASP A 392 -2.78 -1.04 -13.86
CA ASP A 392 -2.99 -0.33 -15.14
C ASP A 392 -3.15 -1.27 -16.35
N LYS A 393 -3.06 -2.58 -16.13
CA LYS A 393 -3.38 -3.63 -17.10
C LYS A 393 -4.66 -4.40 -16.73
N GLY A 394 -5.37 -3.97 -15.68
CA GLY A 394 -6.57 -4.61 -15.18
C GLY A 394 -6.31 -5.88 -14.38
N ARG A 395 -5.06 -6.10 -13.91
CA ARG A 395 -4.76 -7.20 -12.99
C ARG A 395 -5.11 -6.81 -11.58
N GLU A 396 -5.75 -7.70 -10.82
CA GLU A 396 -6.00 -7.49 -9.40
C GLU A 396 -4.68 -7.60 -8.64
N ASN A 397 -4.03 -6.46 -8.43
CA ASN A 397 -2.78 -6.37 -7.69
C ASN A 397 -3.07 -5.84 -6.29
N ALA A 398 -3.13 -6.76 -5.34
CA ALA A 398 -3.40 -6.42 -3.95
C ALA A 398 -2.23 -5.72 -3.24
N TYR A 399 -1.04 -5.73 -3.84
CA TYR A 399 0.21 -5.24 -3.23
C TYR A 399 0.98 -4.33 -4.21
N PRO A 400 0.34 -3.26 -4.73
CA PRO A 400 1.02 -2.36 -5.66
C PRO A 400 2.21 -1.69 -4.96
N LEU A 401 3.30 -1.52 -5.71
CA LEU A 401 4.51 -0.88 -5.22
C LEU A 401 4.50 0.62 -5.50
N VAL A 402 5.03 1.35 -4.53
CA VAL A 402 5.45 2.74 -4.71
C VAL A 402 6.95 2.87 -4.46
N ARG A 403 7.58 3.72 -5.24
CA ARG A 403 8.96 4.15 -5.06
C ARG A 403 8.99 5.42 -4.25
N VAL A 404 9.67 5.39 -3.10
CA VAL A 404 9.77 6.51 -2.17
C VAL A 404 11.20 7.06 -2.21
N GLN A 405 11.33 8.37 -2.41
CA GLN A 405 12.61 9.06 -2.57
C GLN A 405 12.73 10.21 -1.57
N ALA A 406 13.87 10.29 -0.90
CA ALA A 406 14.28 11.48 -0.17
C ALA A 406 15.07 12.40 -1.11
N LYS A 407 14.67 13.68 -1.21
CA LYS A 407 15.39 14.70 -1.98
C LYS A 407 15.84 15.84 -1.08
N THR A 408 17.03 16.40 -1.35
CA THR A 408 17.45 17.63 -0.67
C THR A 408 16.55 18.78 -1.05
N LYS A 409 16.14 19.61 -0.07
CA LYS A 409 15.47 20.88 -0.37
C LYS A 409 16.37 21.82 -1.17
N SER A 410 17.66 21.81 -0.86
CA SER A 410 18.69 22.48 -1.64
C SER A 410 19.03 21.67 -2.90
N GLY A 411 18.50 22.06 -4.04
CA GLY A 411 18.92 21.54 -5.35
C GLY A 411 18.30 20.22 -5.81
N GLY A 412 17.41 19.60 -5.01
CA GLY A 412 16.59 18.46 -5.44
C GLY A 412 17.33 17.14 -5.66
N ALA A 413 18.53 16.98 -5.09
CA ALA A 413 19.33 15.77 -5.24
C ALA A 413 18.70 14.60 -4.47
N VAL A 414 18.54 13.44 -5.12
CA VAL A 414 18.06 12.21 -4.48
C VAL A 414 19.13 11.68 -3.52
N LEU A 415 18.80 11.60 -2.24
CA LEU A 415 19.67 11.10 -1.17
C LEU A 415 19.56 9.58 -1.00
N ALA A 416 18.33 9.08 -0.95
CA ALA A 416 18.00 7.68 -0.74
C ALA A 416 16.67 7.33 -1.42
N THR A 417 16.54 6.07 -1.84
CA THR A 417 15.35 5.52 -2.48
C THR A 417 15.02 4.16 -1.86
N VAL A 418 13.74 3.86 -1.66
CA VAL A 418 13.25 2.54 -1.28
C VAL A 418 11.89 2.30 -1.94
N ASP A 419 11.58 1.05 -2.27
CA ASP A 419 10.24 0.66 -2.71
C ASP A 419 9.48 0.04 -1.53
N THR A 420 8.18 0.36 -1.42
CA THR A 420 7.28 -0.20 -0.39
C THR A 420 5.91 -0.43 -0.98
N VAL A 421 5.11 -1.29 -0.35
CA VAL A 421 3.75 -1.59 -0.83
C VAL A 421 2.76 -0.58 -0.26
N LEU A 422 1.76 -0.19 -1.07
CA LEU A 422 0.53 0.47 -0.61
C LEU A 422 -0.68 -0.47 -0.86
N PRO A 423 -0.84 -1.49 0.00
CA PRO A 423 -1.68 -2.65 -0.25
C PRO A 423 -3.17 -2.35 -0.15
N ILE A 424 -3.92 -2.69 -1.20
CA ILE A 424 -5.37 -2.52 -1.26
C ILE A 424 -6.05 -3.82 -1.70
N SER A 425 -7.26 -4.06 -1.23
CA SER A 425 -8.06 -5.18 -1.70
C SER A 425 -9.49 -4.76 -1.99
N GLY A 426 -10.03 -5.18 -3.14
CA GLY A 426 -11.47 -5.11 -3.43
C GLY A 426 -12.26 -6.28 -2.85
N GLU A 427 -11.62 -7.14 -2.06
CA GLU A 427 -12.20 -8.39 -1.55
C GLU A 427 -13.07 -8.14 -0.30
N ALA A 428 -14.25 -7.53 -0.49
CA ALA A 428 -15.33 -7.53 0.49
C ALA A 428 -16.35 -8.61 0.11
N SER A 429 -16.26 -9.79 0.72
CA SER A 429 -16.99 -10.99 0.28
C SER A 429 -18.47 -11.06 0.74
N CYS A 430 -19.13 -9.90 0.93
CA CYS A 430 -20.56 -9.78 1.28
C CYS A 430 -21.44 -10.60 0.33
N LYS A 431 -21.05 -10.65 -0.94
CA LYS A 431 -21.71 -11.41 -2.01
C LYS A 431 -21.92 -12.89 -1.68
N ASN A 432 -21.04 -13.50 -0.88
CA ASN A 432 -21.14 -14.93 -0.55
C ASN A 432 -22.48 -15.29 0.10
N CYS A 433 -23.09 -14.35 0.83
CA CYS A 433 -24.38 -14.55 1.52
C CYS A 433 -25.49 -13.65 0.94
N HIS A 434 -25.14 -12.43 0.51
CA HIS A 434 -26.09 -11.38 0.14
C HIS A 434 -26.34 -11.25 -1.38
N ALA A 435 -25.53 -11.88 -2.24
CA ALA A 435 -25.83 -11.93 -3.67
C ALA A 435 -26.99 -12.89 -3.97
N ALA A 436 -27.55 -12.77 -5.17
CA ALA A 436 -28.42 -13.80 -5.70
C ALA A 436 -27.67 -15.14 -5.79
N ALA A 437 -28.35 -16.24 -5.48
CA ALA A 437 -27.72 -17.57 -5.48
C ALA A 437 -27.13 -17.96 -6.84
N ALA A 438 -27.67 -17.40 -7.94
CA ALA A 438 -27.18 -17.63 -9.30
C ALA A 438 -25.84 -16.94 -9.59
N ASP A 439 -25.51 -15.85 -8.89
CA ASP A 439 -24.26 -15.09 -9.07
C ASP A 439 -23.10 -15.66 -8.25
N VAL A 440 -23.40 -16.48 -7.23
CA VAL A 440 -22.41 -17.11 -6.36
C VAL A 440 -22.66 -18.62 -6.23
N PRO A 441 -22.69 -19.36 -7.35
CA PRO A 441 -23.06 -20.78 -7.36
C PRO A 441 -22.15 -21.63 -6.46
N ASP A 442 -20.88 -21.22 -6.32
CA ASP A 442 -19.87 -21.93 -5.51
C ASP A 442 -19.85 -21.51 -4.03
N SER A 443 -20.63 -20.50 -3.64
CA SER A 443 -20.71 -20.11 -2.23
C SER A 443 -21.45 -21.18 -1.42
N PRO A 444 -20.90 -21.65 -0.28
CA PRO A 444 -21.57 -22.58 0.62
C PRO A 444 -22.71 -21.92 1.40
N THR A 445 -22.73 -20.58 1.48
CA THR A 445 -23.72 -19.79 2.22
C THR A 445 -24.66 -19.01 1.30
N LYS A 446 -24.67 -19.34 -0.01
CA LYS A 446 -25.58 -18.71 -0.97
C LYS A 446 -27.03 -18.79 -0.51
N GLY A 447 -27.76 -17.70 -0.64
CA GLY A 447 -29.18 -17.65 -0.29
C GLY A 447 -29.50 -17.50 1.20
N VAL A 448 -28.52 -17.68 2.11
CA VAL A 448 -28.77 -17.60 3.56
C VAL A 448 -29.31 -16.23 3.98
N ALA A 449 -28.72 -15.13 3.48
CA ALA A 449 -29.21 -13.80 3.80
C ALA A 449 -30.45 -13.41 2.98
N THR A 450 -30.45 -13.73 1.68
CA THR A 450 -31.52 -13.33 0.74
C THR A 450 -32.82 -14.10 0.91
N ALA A 451 -32.82 -15.25 1.58
CA ALA A 451 -34.04 -15.96 1.97
C ALA A 451 -35.00 -15.10 2.81
N GLY A 452 -34.47 -14.18 3.62
CA GLY A 452 -35.28 -13.22 4.37
C GLY A 452 -36.06 -12.25 3.46
N LEU A 453 -35.48 -11.86 2.33
CA LEU A 453 -36.15 -11.02 1.34
C LEU A 453 -37.28 -11.79 0.65
N THR A 454 -36.98 -12.99 0.15
CA THR A 454 -37.97 -13.85 -0.51
C THR A 454 -39.14 -14.18 0.41
N SER A 455 -38.87 -14.48 1.68
CA SER A 455 -39.91 -14.77 2.69
C SER A 455 -40.82 -13.57 2.96
N ALA A 456 -40.31 -12.35 2.81
CA ALA A 456 -41.07 -11.11 2.91
C ALA A 456 -41.74 -10.69 1.58
N GLY A 457 -41.63 -11.51 0.53
CA GLY A 457 -42.15 -11.20 -0.81
C GLY A 457 -41.39 -10.08 -1.53
N LEU A 458 -40.13 -9.83 -1.14
CA LEU A 458 -39.26 -8.83 -1.75
C LEU A 458 -38.37 -9.45 -2.83
N PRO A 459 -38.06 -8.70 -3.91
CA PRO A 459 -37.17 -9.16 -4.96
C PRO A 459 -35.72 -9.22 -4.50
N VAL A 460 -35.02 -10.28 -4.91
CA VAL A 460 -33.57 -10.42 -4.81
C VAL A 460 -32.97 -9.94 -6.12
N ALA A 461 -32.12 -8.91 -6.07
CA ALA A 461 -31.37 -8.43 -7.22
C ALA A 461 -30.24 -9.41 -7.56
N ASP A 462 -30.04 -9.65 -8.86
CA ASP A 462 -28.88 -10.34 -9.42
C ASP A 462 -28.07 -9.36 -10.30
N ARG A 463 -26.92 -9.80 -10.80
CA ARG A 463 -26.03 -8.98 -11.63
C ARG A 463 -26.70 -8.37 -12.86
N LEU A 464 -27.77 -8.97 -13.40
CA LEU A 464 -28.48 -8.45 -14.57
C LEU A 464 -29.30 -7.19 -14.26
N ALA A 465 -29.50 -6.89 -12.97
CA ALA A 465 -30.07 -5.63 -12.53
C ALA A 465 -29.12 -4.43 -12.71
N ASP A 466 -27.82 -4.66 -12.94
CA ASP A 466 -26.86 -3.58 -13.16
C ASP A 466 -27.02 -2.94 -14.55
N PRO A 467 -27.37 -1.64 -14.65
CA PRO A 467 -27.46 -0.96 -15.94
C PRO A 467 -26.12 -0.83 -16.67
N GLU A 468 -24.98 -1.02 -15.99
CA GLU A 468 -23.63 -0.91 -16.55
C GLU A 468 -22.97 -2.26 -16.86
N ILE A 469 -23.71 -3.38 -16.81
CA ILE A 469 -23.15 -4.75 -16.93
C ILE A 469 -22.26 -5.02 -18.16
N VAL A 470 -22.40 -4.23 -19.23
CA VAL A 470 -21.59 -4.37 -20.46
C VAL A 470 -20.33 -3.48 -20.47
N VAL A 471 -20.23 -2.54 -19.55
CA VAL A 471 -19.11 -1.58 -19.44
C VAL A 471 -18.33 -1.70 -18.12
N VAL A 472 -18.74 -2.58 -17.21
CA VAL A 472 -17.98 -2.95 -16.01
C VAL A 472 -17.68 -4.45 -15.96
N PRO A 473 -16.65 -4.89 -15.22
CA PRO A 473 -16.41 -6.29 -14.95
C PRO A 473 -17.57 -6.97 -14.21
N GLU A 474 -17.74 -8.29 -14.40
CA GLU A 474 -18.84 -9.06 -13.82
C GLU A 474 -18.92 -8.97 -12.28
N ASN A 475 -17.77 -8.98 -11.60
CA ASN A 475 -17.73 -8.86 -10.14
C ASN A 475 -18.23 -7.51 -9.63
N VAL A 476 -18.07 -6.42 -10.40
CA VAL A 476 -18.63 -5.11 -10.08
C VAL A 476 -20.16 -5.15 -10.14
N SER A 477 -20.73 -5.79 -11.16
CA SER A 477 -22.20 -5.96 -11.27
C SER A 477 -22.79 -6.89 -10.20
N ILE A 478 -22.05 -7.92 -9.81
CA ILE A 478 -22.45 -8.78 -8.67
C ILE A 478 -22.46 -7.97 -7.37
N GLU A 479 -21.47 -7.09 -7.16
CA GLU A 479 -21.41 -6.24 -5.96
C GLU A 479 -22.54 -5.21 -5.94
N TYR A 480 -22.80 -4.55 -7.07
CA TYR A 480 -23.95 -3.64 -7.25
C TYR A 480 -25.27 -4.31 -6.82
N ALA A 481 -25.53 -5.53 -7.30
CA ALA A 481 -26.73 -6.29 -6.95
C ALA A 481 -26.73 -6.75 -5.49
N THR A 482 -25.56 -7.13 -4.96
CA THR A 482 -25.36 -7.52 -3.56
C THR A 482 -25.73 -6.37 -2.63
N ASP A 483 -25.28 -5.16 -2.91
CA ASP A 483 -25.56 -3.97 -2.10
C ASP A 483 -27.04 -3.62 -2.07
N ILE A 484 -27.74 -3.79 -3.19
CA ILE A 484 -29.21 -3.65 -3.22
C ILE A 484 -29.87 -4.61 -2.23
N ASN A 485 -29.42 -5.86 -2.21
CA ASN A 485 -29.96 -6.87 -1.31
C ASN A 485 -29.60 -6.58 0.15
N VAL A 486 -28.38 -6.12 0.43
CA VAL A 486 -27.94 -5.69 1.77
C VAL A 486 -28.84 -4.58 2.30
N LEU A 487 -29.04 -3.51 1.51
CA LEU A 487 -29.85 -2.37 1.95
C LEU A 487 -31.33 -2.74 2.10
N ARG A 488 -31.91 -3.55 1.19
CA ARG A 488 -33.29 -4.06 1.36
C ARG A 488 -33.46 -4.87 2.63
N LEU A 489 -32.48 -5.73 2.94
CA LEU A 489 -32.55 -6.58 4.13
C LEU A 489 -32.39 -5.74 5.41
N HIS A 490 -31.51 -4.74 5.36
CA HIS A 490 -31.32 -3.77 6.44
C HIS A 490 -32.60 -2.96 6.68
N ASP A 491 -33.22 -2.43 5.63
CA ASP A 491 -34.50 -1.71 5.68
C ASP A 491 -35.63 -2.61 6.22
N LEU A 492 -35.74 -3.85 5.74
CA LEU A 492 -36.74 -4.81 6.21
C LEU A 492 -36.63 -5.10 7.71
N ARG A 493 -35.41 -5.30 8.22
CA ARG A 493 -35.16 -5.70 9.61
C ARG A 493 -35.18 -4.53 10.59
N HIS A 494 -34.71 -3.36 10.17
CA HIS A 494 -34.42 -2.24 11.06
C HIS A 494 -35.19 -0.96 10.74
N GLY A 495 -35.85 -0.89 9.59
CA GLY A 495 -36.50 0.32 9.07
C GLY A 495 -37.53 0.93 10.02
N SER A 496 -38.25 0.12 10.79
CA SER A 496 -39.22 0.61 11.79
C SER A 496 -38.58 1.36 12.97
N ARG A 497 -37.27 1.18 13.19
CA ARG A 497 -36.50 1.79 14.28
C ARG A 497 -35.67 3.00 13.83
N TYR A 498 -35.74 3.37 12.56
CA TYR A 498 -34.98 4.50 12.04
C TYR A 498 -35.40 5.79 12.73
N VAL A 499 -34.38 6.57 13.07
CA VAL A 499 -34.54 7.92 13.59
C VAL A 499 -33.73 8.90 12.75
N ASN A 500 -34.21 10.13 12.64
CA ASN A 500 -33.45 11.22 12.02
C ASN A 500 -32.36 11.72 12.98
N THR A 501 -31.60 12.71 12.53
CA THR A 501 -30.48 13.31 13.29
C THR A 501 -30.92 14.05 14.56
N SER A 502 -32.22 14.32 14.72
CA SER A 502 -32.83 14.87 15.94
C SER A 502 -33.41 13.79 16.85
N GLY A 503 -33.22 12.51 16.53
CA GLY A 503 -33.77 11.38 17.30
C GLY A 503 -35.26 11.11 17.09
N GLN A 504 -35.91 11.83 16.18
CA GLN A 504 -37.33 11.61 15.87
C GLN A 504 -37.49 10.44 14.91
N SER A 505 -38.60 9.69 15.01
CA SER A 505 -38.87 8.56 14.11
C SER A 505 -38.84 9.00 12.64
N ALA A 506 -38.08 8.24 11.85
CA ALA A 506 -37.96 8.38 10.41
C ALA A 506 -38.14 7.00 9.77
N ALA A 507 -39.23 6.31 10.15
CA ALA A 507 -39.44 4.93 9.80
C ALA A 507 -39.39 4.68 8.28
N CYS A 508 -38.63 3.66 7.90
CA CYS A 508 -38.68 3.06 6.58
C CYS A 508 -39.77 1.97 6.56
N VAL A 509 -40.57 1.97 5.49
CA VAL A 509 -41.59 0.96 5.24
C VAL A 509 -41.33 0.37 3.85
N ILE A 510 -41.14 -0.95 3.81
CA ILE A 510 -40.88 -1.76 2.61
C ILE A 510 -41.86 -2.93 2.57
N ASN A 511 -42.36 -3.28 1.38
CA ASN A 511 -43.24 -4.44 1.16
C ASN A 511 -43.18 -4.89 -0.31
N SER A 512 -43.88 -5.98 -0.65
CA SER A 512 -43.87 -6.56 -2.00
C SER A 512 -44.32 -5.60 -3.12
N THR A 513 -45.19 -4.64 -2.83
CA THR A 513 -45.65 -3.63 -3.82
C THR A 513 -44.72 -2.42 -3.92
N THR A 514 -43.95 -2.16 -2.88
CA THR A 514 -42.98 -1.06 -2.79
C THR A 514 -41.63 -1.61 -2.30
N PRO A 515 -40.94 -2.41 -3.13
CA PRO A 515 -39.75 -3.16 -2.70
C PRO A 515 -38.51 -2.30 -2.46
N ASN A 516 -38.58 -1.00 -2.80
CA ASN A 516 -37.56 -0.02 -2.42
C ASN A 516 -38.06 0.91 -1.29
N GLY A 517 -39.28 0.71 -0.81
CA GLY A 517 -39.89 1.49 0.27
C GLY A 517 -40.06 2.99 0.02
N ASN A 518 -40.34 3.71 1.11
CA ASN A 518 -40.53 5.17 1.11
C ASN A 518 -39.19 5.94 1.07
N ALA A 519 -39.23 7.28 1.02
CA ALA A 519 -38.05 8.13 0.92
C ALA A 519 -37.07 8.05 2.12
N ASN A 520 -37.49 7.48 3.26
CA ASN A 520 -36.63 7.28 4.42
C ASN A 520 -35.78 6.01 4.30
N CYS A 521 -36.21 5.03 3.51
CA CYS A 521 -35.50 3.76 3.30
C CYS A 521 -34.15 3.98 2.64
N LEU A 522 -33.13 3.25 3.10
CA LEU A 522 -31.77 3.36 2.59
C LEU A 522 -31.71 2.91 1.13
N ILE A 523 -32.43 1.85 0.76
CA ILE A 523 -32.47 1.41 -0.64
C ILE A 523 -33.16 2.43 -1.55
N ASN A 524 -34.17 3.15 -1.05
CA ASN A 524 -34.80 4.24 -1.80
C ASN A 524 -33.80 5.37 -2.06
N LYS A 525 -33.02 5.75 -1.03
CA LYS A 525 -31.99 6.77 -1.16
C LYS A 525 -30.95 6.37 -2.21
N ALA A 526 -30.45 5.15 -2.14
CA ALA A 526 -29.46 4.64 -3.09
C ALA A 526 -30.00 4.56 -4.53
N LEU A 527 -31.11 3.83 -4.75
CA LEU A 527 -31.58 3.51 -6.10
C LEU A 527 -32.50 4.56 -6.74
N VAL A 528 -33.32 5.25 -5.95
CA VAL A 528 -34.38 6.15 -6.47
C VAL A 528 -33.95 7.61 -6.39
N GLN A 529 -33.28 7.99 -5.29
CA GLN A 529 -32.81 9.36 -5.09
C GLN A 529 -31.37 9.57 -5.56
N ASP A 530 -30.71 8.52 -6.06
CA ASP A 530 -29.32 8.53 -6.53
C ASP A 530 -28.33 9.03 -5.46
N LYS A 531 -28.52 8.56 -4.21
CA LYS A 531 -27.69 8.91 -3.04
C LYS A 531 -27.11 7.65 -2.41
N PRO A 532 -25.88 7.26 -2.78
CA PRO A 532 -25.20 6.09 -2.25
C PRO A 532 -25.15 6.11 -0.72
N VAL A 533 -25.30 4.94 -0.10
CA VAL A 533 -25.33 4.81 1.36
C VAL A 533 -23.91 4.56 1.88
N VAL A 534 -23.49 5.36 2.86
CA VAL A 534 -22.27 5.09 3.63
C VAL A 534 -22.67 4.76 5.06
N CYS A 535 -22.46 3.51 5.47
CA CYS A 535 -22.95 2.97 6.74
C CYS A 535 -22.52 3.80 7.96
N GLN A 536 -21.32 4.36 7.90
CA GLN A 536 -20.68 5.05 9.01
C GLN A 536 -21.22 6.47 9.25
N VAL A 537 -22.10 6.96 8.38
CA VAL A 537 -22.94 8.14 8.66
C VAL A 537 -23.82 7.90 9.89
N CYS A 538 -24.29 6.66 10.08
CA CYS A 538 -25.06 6.25 11.25
C CYS A 538 -24.23 5.39 12.23
N HIS A 539 -23.35 4.53 11.73
CA HIS A 539 -22.60 3.57 12.55
C HIS A 539 -21.17 4.04 12.77
N TYR A 540 -20.90 4.75 13.86
CA TYR A 540 -19.56 5.30 14.15
C TYR A 540 -18.46 4.23 14.10
N THR A 541 -17.32 4.59 13.52
CA THR A 541 -16.08 3.80 13.56
C THR A 541 -14.92 4.74 13.81
N PRO A 542 -14.08 4.50 14.85
CA PRO A 542 -12.91 5.33 15.11
C PRO A 542 -11.93 5.40 13.92
N ALA A 543 -11.89 4.38 13.06
CA ALA A 543 -10.99 4.35 11.90
C ALA A 543 -11.29 5.43 10.83
N LEU A 544 -12.54 5.90 10.74
CA LEU A 544 -12.95 6.97 9.81
C LEU A 544 -13.15 8.31 10.52
N ASP A 545 -12.88 8.38 11.82
CA ASP A 545 -12.88 9.62 12.58
C ASP A 545 -11.52 10.31 12.45
N LEU A 546 -11.19 10.75 11.23
CA LEU A 546 -9.87 11.31 10.92
C LEU A 546 -9.55 12.58 11.72
N ALA A 547 -10.58 13.30 12.17
CA ALA A 547 -10.45 14.47 13.04
C ALA A 547 -10.51 14.13 14.53
N HIS A 548 -10.69 12.86 14.91
CA HIS A 548 -10.82 12.37 16.28
C HIS A 548 -11.89 13.13 17.12
N LEU A 549 -13.03 13.48 16.51
CA LEU A 549 -14.11 14.23 17.17
C LEU A 549 -15.09 13.33 17.94
N GLY A 550 -15.10 12.03 17.67
CA GLY A 550 -16.04 11.08 18.21
C GLY A 550 -17.33 10.93 17.43
N PRO A 551 -18.28 10.17 17.98
CA PRO A 551 -19.61 10.01 17.41
C PRO A 551 -20.40 11.33 17.48
N LEU A 552 -20.89 11.80 16.33
CA LEU A 552 -21.65 13.04 16.21
C LEU A 552 -23.07 12.80 15.68
N ALA A 553 -24.00 13.68 16.05
CA ALA A 553 -25.31 13.74 15.42
C ALA A 553 -25.83 15.17 15.26
N GLY A 554 -26.40 15.48 14.09
CA GLY A 554 -26.96 16.80 13.81
C GLY A 554 -27.31 16.99 12.33
N ALA A 555 -28.05 18.04 12.02
CA ALA A 555 -28.50 18.33 10.65
C ALA A 555 -27.34 18.61 9.67
N VAL A 556 -27.62 18.47 8.37
CA VAL A 556 -26.70 18.93 7.31
C VAL A 556 -26.48 20.44 7.47
N GLY A 557 -25.25 20.90 7.23
CA GLY A 557 -24.87 22.31 7.45
C GLY A 557 -24.41 22.62 8.88
N THR A 558 -24.32 21.62 9.76
CA THR A 558 -23.73 21.75 11.11
C THR A 558 -22.35 21.09 11.18
N ILE A 559 -21.66 21.18 12.33
CA ILE A 559 -20.43 20.41 12.60
C ILE A 559 -20.65 18.90 12.43
N ALA A 560 -21.81 18.38 12.85
CA ALA A 560 -22.14 16.97 12.67
C ALA A 560 -22.48 16.61 11.21
N ASN A 561 -22.84 17.60 10.39
CA ASN A 561 -23.09 17.52 8.95
C ASN A 561 -23.94 16.31 8.48
N GLY A 562 -25.05 16.04 9.15
CA GLY A 562 -25.95 14.95 8.77
C GLY A 562 -25.62 13.58 9.37
N ARG A 563 -24.54 13.46 10.16
CA ARG A 563 -24.26 12.25 10.95
C ARG A 563 -25.39 11.96 11.94
N ASN A 564 -25.57 10.69 12.26
CA ASN A 564 -26.52 10.22 13.26
C ASN A 564 -25.91 9.10 14.15
N GLN A 565 -24.71 9.33 14.62
CA GLN A 565 -23.87 8.31 15.23
C GLN A 565 -24.17 8.03 16.70
N ILE A 566 -24.85 8.94 17.38
CA ILE A 566 -25.16 8.79 18.81
C ILE A 566 -26.35 7.85 19.05
N ALA A 567 -27.25 7.70 18.09
CA ALA A 567 -28.47 6.90 18.23
C ALA A 567 -28.27 5.42 17.85
N HIS A 568 -27.14 5.08 17.24
CA HIS A 568 -26.89 3.76 16.67
C HIS A 568 -25.60 3.15 17.22
N PRO A 569 -25.55 1.83 17.41
CA PRO A 569 -24.32 1.16 17.76
C PRO A 569 -23.22 1.37 16.70
N SER A 570 -21.97 1.17 17.10
CA SER A 570 -20.79 1.30 16.21
C SER A 570 -20.87 0.34 15.02
N ASN A 571 -20.07 0.62 13.97
CA ASN A 571 -19.97 -0.29 12.83
C ASN A 571 -19.44 -1.67 13.24
N SER A 572 -18.45 -1.72 14.15
CA SER A 572 -17.91 -2.99 14.66
C SER A 572 -18.98 -3.83 15.34
N ARG A 573 -19.87 -3.23 16.13
CA ARG A 573 -20.92 -3.97 16.81
C ARG A 573 -21.97 -4.48 15.83
N VAL A 574 -22.48 -3.64 14.94
CA VAL A 574 -23.53 -4.08 14.00
C VAL A 574 -23.03 -5.08 12.97
N MET A 575 -21.72 -5.07 12.66
CA MET A 575 -21.12 -6.10 11.82
C MET A 575 -20.76 -7.34 12.64
N HIS A 576 -19.84 -7.25 13.61
CA HIS A 576 -19.29 -8.43 14.28
C HIS A 576 -20.28 -9.08 15.26
N TRP A 577 -20.92 -8.31 16.15
CA TRP A 577 -21.80 -8.87 17.17
C TRP A 577 -23.07 -9.47 16.56
N HIS A 578 -23.68 -8.76 15.60
CA HIS A 578 -24.89 -9.26 14.93
C HIS A 578 -24.58 -10.57 14.18
N HIS A 579 -23.63 -10.54 13.25
CA HIS A 579 -23.29 -11.70 12.42
C HIS A 579 -22.73 -12.86 13.24
N GLY A 580 -21.89 -12.58 14.24
CA GLY A 580 -21.35 -13.60 15.14
C GLY A 580 -22.41 -14.34 15.95
N ASN A 581 -23.63 -13.82 16.06
CA ASN A 581 -24.75 -14.46 16.74
C ASN A 581 -25.69 -15.25 15.81
N LEU A 582 -25.54 -15.15 14.49
CA LEU A 582 -26.39 -15.87 13.55
C LEU A 582 -26.09 -17.38 13.57
N ASP A 583 -27.13 -18.21 13.46
CA ASP A 583 -26.96 -19.63 13.18
C ASP A 583 -26.77 -19.90 11.68
N THR A 584 -26.42 -21.14 11.30
CA THR A 584 -26.17 -21.54 9.90
C THR A 584 -27.38 -21.36 8.97
N SER A 585 -28.57 -21.11 9.50
CA SER A 585 -29.77 -20.78 8.72
C SER A 585 -30.03 -19.26 8.66
N GLY A 586 -29.08 -18.43 9.13
CA GLY A 586 -29.20 -16.98 9.15
C GLY A 586 -30.16 -16.43 10.22
N ARG A 587 -30.50 -17.24 11.23
CA ARG A 587 -31.42 -16.86 12.31
C ARG A 587 -30.67 -16.23 13.48
N SER A 588 -31.27 -15.21 14.09
CA SER A 588 -30.76 -14.52 15.27
C SER A 588 -31.25 -15.18 16.57
N PRO A 589 -30.59 -14.94 17.72
CA PRO A 589 -31.13 -15.31 19.02
C PRO A 589 -32.54 -14.77 19.24
N GLY A 590 -33.48 -15.65 19.56
CA GLY A 590 -34.91 -15.33 19.72
C GLY A 590 -35.79 -15.71 18.53
N ASP A 591 -35.19 -16.00 17.36
CA ASP A 591 -35.93 -16.54 16.22
C ASP A 591 -36.33 -18.00 16.47
N THR A 592 -37.51 -18.41 15.97
CA THR A 592 -37.98 -19.79 16.08
C THR A 592 -37.01 -20.78 15.43
N GLY A 593 -36.57 -21.76 16.22
CA GLY A 593 -35.64 -22.80 15.78
C GLY A 593 -34.16 -22.38 15.77
N TYR A 594 -33.81 -21.19 16.26
CA TYR A 594 -32.43 -20.75 16.42
C TYR A 594 -31.57 -21.79 17.15
N ASN A 595 -30.39 -22.09 16.59
CA ASN A 595 -29.44 -23.02 17.20
C ASN A 595 -28.10 -22.33 17.54
N ALA A 596 -27.92 -21.99 18.82
CA ALA A 596 -26.70 -21.38 19.34
C ALA A 596 -25.43 -22.26 19.18
N ASN A 597 -25.60 -23.58 18.96
CA ASN A 597 -24.49 -24.52 18.78
C ASN A 597 -24.07 -24.67 17.31
N SER A 598 -24.76 -24.01 16.38
CA SER A 598 -24.50 -24.08 14.94
C SER A 598 -24.42 -22.68 14.37
N LEU A 599 -23.38 -21.93 14.75
CA LEU A 599 -23.18 -20.55 14.30
C LEU A 599 -22.79 -20.50 12.82
N LEU A 600 -23.31 -19.49 12.11
CA LEU A 600 -22.95 -19.19 10.71
C LEU A 600 -21.44 -18.96 10.58
N PHE A 601 -20.88 -18.21 11.53
CA PHE A 601 -19.45 -17.97 11.64
C PHE A 601 -18.91 -18.76 12.85
N PRO A 602 -18.22 -19.89 12.63
CA PRO A 602 -17.80 -20.77 13.71
C PRO A 602 -16.67 -20.17 14.55
N ASN A 603 -16.60 -20.55 15.82
CA ASN A 603 -15.47 -20.21 16.68
C ASN A 603 -14.24 -21.03 16.29
N MET A 604 -13.09 -20.38 16.21
CA MET A 604 -11.83 -21.06 15.93
C MET A 604 -11.36 -21.88 17.12
N PRO A 605 -10.97 -23.16 16.94
CA PRO A 605 -10.33 -23.91 18.01
C PRO A 605 -8.92 -23.36 18.29
N LEU A 606 -8.51 -23.45 19.56
CA LEU A 606 -7.16 -23.08 19.98
C LEU A 606 -6.09 -23.92 19.25
N PRO A 607 -4.87 -23.36 19.01
CA PRO A 607 -3.79 -24.11 18.39
C PRO A 607 -3.34 -25.29 19.25
N ILE A 608 -3.29 -26.48 18.66
CA ILE A 608 -2.77 -27.70 19.27
C ILE A 608 -1.39 -27.99 18.67
N GLN A 609 -0.37 -28.10 19.52
CA GLN A 609 1.01 -28.34 19.08
C GLN A 609 1.45 -29.77 19.36
N ASP A 610 2.27 -30.32 18.46
CA ASP A 610 3.07 -31.51 18.75
C ASP A 610 4.39 -31.16 19.48
N ALA A 611 5.22 -32.18 19.74
CA ALA A 611 6.53 -32.01 20.38
C ALA A 611 7.54 -31.21 19.54
N ASN A 612 7.28 -31.05 18.24
CA ASN A 612 8.09 -30.25 17.32
C ASN A 612 7.59 -28.81 17.19
N GLY A 613 6.54 -28.42 17.92
CA GLY A 613 5.95 -27.09 17.84
C GLY A 613 5.10 -26.88 16.59
N ILE A 614 4.80 -27.93 15.82
CA ILE A 614 3.91 -27.86 14.66
C ILE A 614 2.47 -27.82 15.15
N VAL A 615 1.69 -26.87 14.61
CA VAL A 615 0.26 -26.76 14.92
C VAL A 615 -0.51 -27.81 14.12
N THR A 616 -0.88 -28.92 14.75
CA THR A 616 -1.43 -30.11 14.07
C THR A 616 -2.86 -29.90 13.56
N ASN A 617 -3.61 -28.99 14.18
CA ASN A 617 -4.96 -28.62 13.77
C ASN A 617 -5.01 -27.39 12.84
N GLN A 618 -3.89 -26.96 12.26
CA GLN A 618 -3.82 -25.71 11.50
C GLN A 618 -4.76 -25.69 10.29
N ALA A 619 -4.92 -26.80 9.57
CA ALA A 619 -5.82 -26.87 8.42
C ALA A 619 -7.27 -26.59 8.81
N ALA A 620 -7.76 -27.18 9.91
CA ALA A 620 -9.10 -26.92 10.43
C ALA A 620 -9.27 -25.45 10.88
N ARG A 621 -8.23 -24.86 11.47
CA ARG A 621 -8.23 -23.45 11.89
C ARG A 621 -8.26 -22.50 10.69
N VAL A 622 -7.51 -22.78 9.64
CA VAL A 622 -7.56 -22.00 8.38
C VAL A 622 -8.94 -22.12 7.72
N ALA A 623 -9.56 -23.30 7.73
CA ALA A 623 -10.92 -23.45 7.23
C ALA A 623 -11.94 -22.61 8.03
N VAL A 624 -11.78 -22.50 9.35
CA VAL A 624 -12.60 -21.59 10.17
C VAL A 624 -12.30 -20.13 9.84
N LEU A 625 -11.03 -19.74 9.64
CA LEU A 625 -10.68 -18.38 9.24
C LEU A 625 -11.35 -17.99 7.91
N ASP A 626 -11.28 -18.89 6.92
CA ASP A 626 -11.92 -18.74 5.62
C ASP A 626 -13.45 -18.65 5.75
N ALA A 627 -14.05 -19.42 6.65
CA ALA A 627 -15.49 -19.44 6.92
C ALA A 627 -15.97 -18.33 7.89
N ALA A 628 -15.07 -17.56 8.50
CA ALA A 628 -15.36 -16.51 9.47
C ALA A 628 -14.83 -15.15 9.01
N CYS A 629 -13.66 -14.72 9.50
CA CYS A 629 -13.17 -13.36 9.28
C CYS A 629 -12.98 -13.03 7.79
N TYR A 630 -12.53 -13.99 6.97
CA TYR A 630 -12.32 -13.78 5.52
C TYR A 630 -13.60 -13.83 4.68
N GLN A 631 -14.77 -13.96 5.31
CA GLN A 631 -16.05 -13.71 4.63
C GLN A 631 -16.35 -12.21 4.48
N CYS A 632 -15.69 -11.35 5.28
CA CYS A 632 -15.89 -9.90 5.26
C CYS A 632 -14.58 -9.13 5.07
N HIS A 633 -13.47 -9.65 5.59
CA HIS A 633 -12.16 -9.03 5.46
C HIS A 633 -11.35 -9.64 4.31
N PRO A 634 -10.48 -8.86 3.67
CA PRO A 634 -9.58 -9.34 2.62
C PRO A 634 -8.72 -10.52 3.09
N GLY A 635 -8.82 -11.67 2.43
CA GLY A 635 -8.03 -12.79 2.92
C GLY A 635 -8.25 -14.17 2.33
N LYS A 636 -9.33 -14.42 1.60
CA LYS A 636 -9.46 -15.67 0.85
C LYS A 636 -8.52 -15.67 -0.36
N THR A 637 -8.36 -14.53 -1.02
CA THR A 637 -7.42 -14.37 -2.14
C THR A 637 -6.26 -13.46 -1.78
N THR A 638 -6.57 -12.24 -1.34
CA THR A 638 -5.62 -11.13 -1.17
C THR A 638 -4.83 -11.14 0.14
N LYS A 639 -5.11 -12.08 1.05
CA LYS A 639 -4.37 -12.34 2.30
C LYS A 639 -3.96 -11.07 3.07
N CYS A 640 -4.89 -10.40 3.76
CA CYS A 640 -4.55 -9.26 4.64
C CYS A 640 -3.47 -9.63 5.69
N LEU A 641 -3.68 -10.75 6.39
CA LEU A 641 -2.68 -11.32 7.31
C LEU A 641 -1.73 -12.25 6.53
N ARG A 642 -0.48 -11.80 6.37
CA ARG A 642 0.48 -12.45 5.47
C ARG A 642 1.93 -12.45 5.95
N GLY A 643 2.27 -11.62 6.94
CA GLY A 643 3.61 -11.51 7.52
C GLY A 643 4.11 -12.75 8.28
N VAL A 644 5.21 -12.57 9.01
CA VAL A 644 5.90 -13.63 9.77
C VAL A 644 4.99 -14.36 10.76
N MET A 645 3.98 -13.68 11.33
CA MET A 645 2.96 -14.29 12.19
C MET A 645 2.13 -15.34 11.43
N ARG A 646 1.72 -15.03 10.19
CA ARG A 646 0.96 -15.95 9.34
C ARG A 646 1.80 -17.19 9.00
N THR A 647 3.08 -16.98 8.68
CA THR A 647 4.06 -18.05 8.43
C THR A 647 4.28 -18.90 9.69
N GLY A 648 4.17 -18.29 10.87
CA GLY A 648 4.24 -18.94 12.19
C GLY A 648 2.96 -19.67 12.65
N ASN A 649 1.96 -19.82 11.77
CA ASN A 649 0.65 -20.42 12.05
C ASN A 649 -0.23 -19.66 13.07
N ILE A 650 0.00 -18.35 13.23
CA ILE A 650 -0.89 -17.44 13.97
C ILE A 650 -1.95 -16.90 13.01
N LEU A 651 -3.20 -16.90 13.44
CA LEU A 651 -4.36 -16.44 12.67
C LEU A 651 -5.06 -15.28 13.38
N CYS A 652 -5.96 -14.58 12.67
CA CYS A 652 -6.65 -13.37 13.20
C CYS A 652 -7.29 -13.59 14.58
N ASN A 653 -7.91 -14.75 14.80
CA ASN A 653 -8.59 -15.06 16.06
C ASN A 653 -7.62 -15.29 17.24
N ASP A 654 -6.36 -15.60 16.99
CA ASP A 654 -5.34 -15.70 18.05
C ASP A 654 -4.98 -14.33 18.62
N CYS A 655 -5.15 -13.27 17.82
CA CYS A 655 -4.85 -11.90 18.20
C CYS A 655 -6.10 -11.18 18.73
N HIS A 656 -7.20 -11.21 17.95
CA HIS A 656 -8.39 -10.40 18.22
C HIS A 656 -9.53 -11.15 18.92
N GLY A 657 -9.54 -12.48 18.88
CA GLY A 657 -10.64 -13.32 19.36
C GLY A 657 -11.69 -13.66 18.29
N SER A 658 -12.86 -14.15 18.73
CA SER A 658 -14.00 -14.48 17.87
C SER A 658 -14.82 -13.24 17.47
N MET A 659 -15.71 -13.38 16.49
CA MET A 659 -16.61 -12.30 16.04
C MET A 659 -17.41 -11.69 17.20
N LYS A 660 -17.91 -12.53 18.13
CA LYS A 660 -18.65 -12.04 19.31
C LYS A 660 -17.77 -11.20 20.24
N GLN A 661 -16.50 -11.58 20.41
CA GLN A 661 -15.56 -10.88 21.28
C GLN A 661 -15.14 -9.53 20.69
N VAL A 662 -14.92 -9.47 19.38
CA VAL A 662 -14.63 -8.22 18.67
C VAL A 662 -15.85 -7.27 18.68
N GLY A 663 -17.06 -7.82 18.60
CA GLY A 663 -18.32 -7.07 18.60
C GLY A 663 -18.86 -6.64 19.97
N ASP A 664 -18.31 -7.14 21.09
CA ASP A 664 -18.65 -6.67 22.43
C ASP A 664 -17.88 -5.38 22.78
N ASP A 665 -18.28 -4.30 22.13
CA ASP A 665 -17.56 -3.04 22.15
C ASP A 665 -18.24 -1.94 22.96
N PHE A 666 -17.55 -0.79 23.05
CA PHE A 666 -17.98 0.42 23.76
C PHE A 666 -19.39 0.93 23.42
N SER A 667 -19.98 0.54 22.29
CA SER A 667 -21.31 0.97 21.88
C SER A 667 -22.43 0.05 22.35
N ARG A 668 -22.14 -0.94 23.20
CA ARG A 668 -23.09 -2.02 23.53
C ARG A 668 -24.43 -1.61 24.12
N ASN A 669 -24.48 -0.44 24.76
CA ASN A 669 -25.69 0.12 25.37
C ASN A 669 -26.37 1.20 24.51
N VAL A 670 -25.80 1.53 23.35
CA VAL A 670 -26.34 2.55 22.44
C VAL A 670 -27.54 2.01 21.68
N SER A 671 -28.60 2.80 21.65
CA SER A 671 -29.81 2.52 20.85
C SER A 671 -30.59 3.82 20.63
N PRO A 672 -31.60 3.83 19.74
CA PRO A 672 -32.44 5.02 19.56
C PRO A 672 -33.13 5.49 20.85
N SER A 673 -33.42 4.57 21.79
CA SER A 673 -34.00 4.88 23.11
C SER A 673 -32.96 5.20 24.19
N ASN A 674 -31.67 5.01 23.90
CA ASN A 674 -30.56 5.29 24.81
C ASN A 674 -29.38 5.92 24.03
N PRO A 675 -29.60 7.09 23.41
CA PRO A 675 -28.59 7.71 22.54
C PRO A 675 -27.38 8.17 23.36
N GLY A 676 -26.18 8.01 22.80
CA GLY A 676 -24.92 8.47 23.40
C GLY A 676 -24.40 7.60 24.55
N ALA A 677 -25.02 6.46 24.84
CA ALA A 677 -24.64 5.55 25.92
C ALA A 677 -23.37 4.71 25.63
N PHE A 678 -22.30 5.38 25.24
CA PHE A 678 -20.98 4.80 25.01
C PHE A 678 -20.27 4.51 26.35
N ILE A 679 -19.58 3.37 26.44
CA ILE A 679 -18.83 2.96 27.63
C ILE A 679 -17.34 3.13 27.34
N LEU A 680 -16.78 4.27 27.76
CA LEU A 680 -15.40 4.66 27.51
C LEU A 680 -14.65 4.82 28.82
N ALA A 681 -13.50 4.16 28.94
CA ALA A 681 -12.62 4.26 30.10
C ALA A 681 -11.17 3.98 29.72
N LYS A 682 -10.24 4.43 30.56
CA LYS A 682 -8.80 4.25 30.33
C LYS A 682 -8.31 2.82 30.62
N ASP A 683 -9.07 2.03 31.36
CA ASP A 683 -8.62 0.82 32.06
C ASP A 683 -8.94 -0.48 31.32
N PHE A 684 -9.14 -0.43 30.00
CA PHE A 684 -9.50 -1.59 29.16
C PHE A 684 -8.62 -2.83 29.41
N TYR A 685 -7.30 -2.64 29.54
CA TYR A 685 -6.32 -3.71 29.72
C TYR A 685 -6.30 -4.32 31.13
N THR A 686 -6.93 -3.68 32.11
CA THR A 686 -6.90 -4.10 33.53
C THR A 686 -8.27 -4.38 34.12
N ASN A 687 -9.34 -3.86 33.50
CA ASN A 687 -10.71 -3.99 33.98
C ASN A 687 -11.53 -4.89 33.04
N PRO A 688 -12.05 -6.04 33.53
CA PRO A 688 -12.84 -6.94 32.71
C PRO A 688 -14.21 -6.35 32.29
N ALA A 689 -14.73 -5.35 33.01
CA ALA A 689 -16.03 -4.74 32.71
C ALA A 689 -15.96 -3.69 31.58
N THR A 690 -14.78 -3.12 31.34
CA THR A 690 -14.54 -2.10 30.30
C THR A 690 -14.46 -2.78 28.93
N PRO A 691 -15.38 -2.47 28.00
CA PRO A 691 -15.38 -3.07 26.67
C PRO A 691 -14.28 -2.47 25.78
N ARG A 692 -14.01 -3.14 24.66
CA ARG A 692 -13.04 -2.70 23.64
C ARG A 692 -13.52 -1.44 22.92
N VAL A 693 -12.59 -0.54 22.61
CA VAL A 693 -12.73 0.44 21.54
C VAL A 693 -11.93 -0.07 20.32
N PRO A 694 -12.59 -0.54 19.25
CA PRO A 694 -11.90 -0.96 18.03
C PRO A 694 -10.99 0.15 17.51
N TRP A 695 -9.86 -0.18 16.89
CA TRP A 695 -8.83 0.77 16.39
C TRP A 695 -7.96 1.41 17.47
N ALA A 696 -8.45 1.54 18.70
CA ALA A 696 -7.73 2.15 19.82
C ALA A 696 -7.20 1.12 20.83
N ASN A 697 -7.85 -0.04 20.93
CA ASN A 697 -7.46 -1.12 21.83
C ASN A 697 -7.08 -2.37 21.03
N GLU A 698 -5.87 -2.39 20.51
CA GLU A 698 -5.39 -3.50 19.68
C GLU A 698 -4.40 -4.41 20.43
N PRO A 699 -4.21 -5.66 19.95
CA PRO A 699 -3.11 -6.51 20.38
C PRO A 699 -1.77 -5.83 20.10
N GLY A 700 -0.83 -5.98 21.04
CA GLY A 700 0.53 -5.45 20.89
C GLY A 700 1.58 -6.54 20.76
N CYS A 701 2.80 -6.17 20.37
CA CYS A 701 3.98 -7.02 20.33
C CYS A 701 4.14 -7.75 21.67
N GLY A 702 4.00 -7.02 22.78
CA GLY A 702 4.14 -7.56 24.14
C GLY A 702 3.11 -8.65 24.49
N SER A 703 1.98 -8.70 23.79
CA SER A 703 0.93 -9.70 24.03
C SER A 703 1.40 -11.13 23.73
N CYS A 704 2.33 -11.29 22.79
CA CYS A 704 2.96 -12.59 22.49
C CYS A 704 4.47 -12.60 22.80
N HIS A 705 5.16 -11.47 22.61
CA HIS A 705 6.59 -11.29 22.91
C HIS A 705 6.76 -10.77 24.33
N SER A 706 6.34 -11.60 25.29
CA SER A 706 6.15 -11.22 26.69
C SER A 706 7.43 -11.00 27.53
N GLY A 707 8.59 -10.93 26.88
CA GLY A 707 9.89 -10.75 27.51
C GLY A 707 11.01 -11.52 26.81
N ASP A 708 12.03 -11.90 27.57
CA ASP A 708 13.28 -12.48 27.08
C ASP A 708 13.47 -13.94 27.54
N ALA A 709 14.64 -14.52 27.25
CA ALA A 709 14.89 -15.94 27.53
C ALA A 709 14.87 -16.31 29.02
N VAL A 710 15.04 -15.34 29.93
CA VAL A 710 15.06 -15.57 31.39
C VAL A 710 13.82 -15.03 32.10
N SER A 711 13.08 -14.10 31.49
CA SER A 711 11.89 -13.48 32.06
C SER A 711 10.82 -13.30 31.00
N ASN A 712 9.83 -14.21 30.96
CA ASN A 712 8.69 -14.19 30.04
C ASN A 712 7.47 -14.92 30.64
N LEU A 713 6.34 -14.90 29.94
CA LEU A 713 5.07 -15.49 30.41
C LEU A 713 4.81 -16.93 29.93
N ALA A 714 5.72 -17.56 29.19
CA ALA A 714 5.47 -18.86 28.54
C ALA A 714 5.05 -19.98 29.51
N ASN A 715 5.50 -19.93 30.76
CA ASN A 715 5.18 -20.92 31.80
C ASN A 715 4.09 -20.46 32.79
N THR A 716 3.30 -19.44 32.43
CA THR A 716 2.17 -18.99 33.25
C THR A 716 0.87 -19.71 32.87
N THR A 717 -0.19 -19.59 33.70
CA THR A 717 -1.47 -20.29 33.45
C THR A 717 -2.27 -19.66 32.32
N ASN A 718 -3.08 -20.44 31.59
CA ASN A 718 -3.99 -19.96 30.55
C ASN A 718 -3.30 -19.20 29.40
N VAL A 719 -2.06 -19.56 29.07
CA VAL A 719 -1.39 -19.13 27.84
C VAL A 719 -1.04 -20.33 26.98
N ILE A 720 -0.89 -20.10 25.68
CA ILE A 720 -0.35 -21.09 24.76
C ILE A 720 1.03 -20.61 24.33
N LYS A 721 2.07 -21.22 24.87
CA LYS A 721 3.46 -20.94 24.46
C LYS A 721 3.78 -21.56 23.11
N ASN A 722 4.72 -20.97 22.40
CA ASN A 722 5.35 -21.63 21.27
C ASN A 722 6.44 -22.61 21.77
N THR A 723 6.37 -23.88 21.39
CA THR A 723 7.36 -24.89 21.83
C THR A 723 8.66 -24.78 21.04
N LYS A 724 8.56 -24.63 19.72
CA LYS A 724 9.71 -24.47 18.81
C LYS A 724 9.35 -23.49 17.68
N ASP A 725 10.35 -22.84 17.11
CA ASP A 725 10.15 -22.04 15.91
C ASP A 725 10.02 -22.91 14.64
N ALA A 726 9.72 -22.27 13.51
CA ALA A 726 9.54 -22.94 12.22
C ALA A 726 10.78 -23.68 11.70
N THR A 727 11.96 -23.48 12.31
CA THR A 727 13.21 -24.18 11.96
C THR A 727 13.61 -25.23 13.00
N GLY A 728 12.75 -25.49 13.99
CA GLY A 728 12.98 -26.50 15.03
C GLY A 728 13.82 -26.02 16.22
N VAL A 729 14.13 -24.72 16.33
CA VAL A 729 14.82 -24.16 17.50
C VAL A 729 13.84 -24.09 18.67
N SER A 730 14.27 -24.52 19.86
CA SER A 730 13.45 -24.43 21.08
C SER A 730 13.10 -22.97 21.38
N ASP A 731 11.80 -22.69 21.55
CA ASP A 731 11.29 -21.34 21.75
C ASP A 731 10.96 -21.10 23.21
N ASN A 732 9.87 -21.64 23.77
CA ASN A 732 9.46 -21.46 25.17
C ASN A 732 9.59 -20.01 25.72
N ILE A 733 9.46 -19.01 24.84
CA ILE A 733 9.52 -17.57 25.18
C ILE A 733 8.27 -16.89 24.65
N ARG A 734 7.99 -17.06 23.34
CA ARG A 734 6.86 -16.41 22.66
C ARG A 734 5.55 -17.15 22.92
N LEU A 735 4.44 -16.42 22.96
CA LEU A 735 3.09 -16.98 22.99
C LEU A 735 2.49 -17.08 21.58
N ARG A 736 1.48 -17.92 21.42
CA ARG A 736 0.72 -18.13 20.17
C ARG A 736 -0.64 -17.44 20.16
N VAL A 737 -1.14 -17.03 21.32
CA VAL A 737 -2.42 -16.34 21.50
C VAL A 737 -2.15 -15.08 22.33
N ALA A 738 -2.63 -13.94 21.86
CA ALA A 738 -2.36 -12.62 22.41
C ALA A 738 -3.11 -12.33 23.72
N PHE A 739 -4.09 -13.17 24.06
CA PHE A 739 -4.92 -13.06 25.26
C PHE A 739 -4.91 -14.38 26.04
N ARG A 740 -5.37 -14.35 27.29
CA ARG A 740 -5.47 -15.55 28.13
C ARG A 740 -6.61 -16.44 27.63
N THR A 741 -6.41 -17.75 27.56
CA THR A 741 -7.41 -18.69 26.99
C THR A 741 -8.71 -18.78 27.78
N ASN A 742 -8.74 -18.29 29.02
CA ASN A 742 -9.94 -18.20 29.85
C ASN A 742 -10.60 -16.80 29.83
N ASP A 743 -10.05 -15.84 29.07
CA ASP A 743 -10.63 -14.51 28.94
C ASP A 743 -11.73 -14.49 27.88
N THR A 744 -12.96 -14.24 28.33
CA THR A 744 -14.14 -14.19 27.47
C THR A 744 -14.18 -12.95 26.59
N LYS A 745 -13.41 -11.88 26.87
CA LYS A 745 -13.33 -10.65 26.05
C LYS A 745 -12.19 -10.68 25.03
N ALA A 746 -11.26 -11.63 25.16
CA ALA A 746 -9.99 -11.64 24.43
C ALA A 746 -9.19 -10.32 24.63
N THR A 747 -9.00 -9.92 25.90
CA THR A 747 -8.18 -8.75 26.26
C THR A 747 -6.70 -9.04 25.98
N PRO A 748 -6.01 -8.22 25.17
CA PRO A 748 -4.59 -8.42 24.92
C PRO A 748 -3.76 -8.39 26.20
N ILE A 749 -2.79 -9.30 26.29
CA ILE A 749 -1.84 -9.38 27.39
C ILE A 749 -0.91 -8.16 27.34
N VAL A 750 -0.73 -7.53 28.50
CA VAL A 750 0.25 -6.45 28.70
C VAL A 750 1.33 -6.99 29.65
N PRO A 751 2.52 -7.40 29.16
CA PRO A 751 3.53 -8.07 29.98
C PRO A 751 4.25 -7.09 30.91
N ALA A 752 4.80 -7.59 32.02
CA ALA A 752 5.66 -6.78 32.90
C ALA A 752 7.06 -6.55 32.30
N ASN A 753 7.65 -7.57 31.67
CA ASN A 753 8.89 -7.40 30.90
C ASN A 753 8.55 -6.77 29.54
N LYS A 754 9.05 -5.56 29.31
CA LYS A 754 8.74 -4.73 28.13
C LYS A 754 9.78 -4.79 27.02
N ARG A 755 10.78 -5.67 27.10
CA ARG A 755 11.91 -5.70 26.14
C ARG A 755 11.47 -5.68 24.68
N PHE A 756 10.42 -6.41 24.34
CA PHE A 756 9.85 -6.51 22.99
C PHE A 756 8.40 -6.00 22.92
N ALA A 757 7.98 -5.20 23.91
CA ALA A 757 6.67 -4.58 23.93
C ALA A 757 6.79 -3.13 23.43
N GLU A 758 5.65 -2.59 23.00
CA GLU A 758 5.50 -1.18 22.69
C GLU A 758 5.82 -0.31 23.91
N PRO A 759 6.31 0.92 23.70
CA PRO A 759 6.42 1.90 24.75
C PRO A 759 5.05 2.14 25.40
N LEU A 760 5.08 2.48 26.69
CA LEU A 760 3.87 2.93 27.37
C LEU A 760 3.55 4.36 26.95
N VAL A 761 2.27 4.71 26.98
CA VAL A 761 1.80 6.08 26.88
C VAL A 761 2.43 6.88 28.04
N PRO A 762 3.16 7.97 27.75
CA PRO A 762 3.82 8.77 28.78
C PRO A 762 2.79 9.48 29.67
N ALA A 763 3.17 9.82 30.90
CA ALA A 763 2.25 10.46 31.86
C ALA A 763 1.69 11.80 31.36
N ALA A 764 2.52 12.58 30.66
CA ALA A 764 2.16 13.88 30.13
C ALA A 764 2.95 14.23 28.87
N TYR A 765 2.47 15.25 28.16
CA TYR A 765 3.14 15.94 27.07
C TYR A 765 2.98 17.44 27.26
N ASN A 766 4.08 18.19 27.40
CA ASN A 766 4.06 19.66 27.54
C ASN A 766 2.97 20.21 28.51
N GLY A 767 2.84 19.60 29.70
CA GLY A 767 1.82 19.98 30.69
C GLY A 767 0.44 19.33 30.51
N PHE A 768 0.12 18.79 29.33
CA PHE A 768 -1.09 17.99 29.09
C PHE A 768 -0.94 16.60 29.70
N VAL A 769 -1.85 16.22 30.61
CA VAL A 769 -1.88 14.89 31.20
C VAL A 769 -2.53 13.92 30.22
N ASN A 770 -1.79 12.92 29.74
CA ASN A 770 -2.34 11.95 28.81
C ASN A 770 -3.41 11.08 29.51
N PRO A 771 -4.67 11.06 29.02
CA PRO A 771 -5.72 10.25 29.64
C PRO A 771 -5.39 8.75 29.68
N GLY A 772 -4.77 8.25 28.61
CA GLY A 772 -4.35 6.86 28.45
C GLY A 772 -3.00 6.51 29.09
N ALA A 773 -2.41 7.38 29.93
CA ALA A 773 -1.10 7.16 30.53
C ALA A 773 -0.93 5.75 31.15
N GLY A 774 0.19 5.09 30.85
CA GLY A 774 0.51 3.74 31.32
C GLY A 774 -0.06 2.60 30.47
N ASN A 775 -0.98 2.87 29.54
CA ASN A 775 -1.38 1.88 28.54
C ASN A 775 -0.28 1.67 27.49
N PRO A 776 -0.24 0.51 26.81
CA PRO A 776 0.61 0.35 25.63
C PRO A 776 0.20 1.35 24.53
N GLN A 777 1.19 1.91 23.84
CA GLN A 777 0.95 2.63 22.58
C GLN A 777 0.61 1.64 21.47
N LEU A 778 -0.03 2.12 20.40
CA LEU A 778 -0.25 1.29 19.21
C LEU A 778 1.06 1.10 18.45
N TYR A 779 1.29 -0.10 17.94
CA TYR A 779 2.49 -0.45 17.17
C TYR A 779 2.77 0.53 16.01
N ARG A 780 1.76 0.85 15.19
CA ARG A 780 1.86 1.79 14.05
C ARG A 780 2.20 3.24 14.41
N VAL A 781 2.11 3.62 15.68
CA VAL A 781 2.54 4.96 16.15
C VAL A 781 3.68 4.91 17.16
N SER A 782 4.30 3.74 17.32
CA SER A 782 5.38 3.53 18.27
C SER A 782 6.74 3.72 17.60
N THR A 783 7.67 4.31 18.35
CA THR A 783 9.07 4.47 17.96
C THR A 783 9.99 3.81 18.98
N GLY A 784 11.12 3.27 18.49
CA GLY A 784 12.18 2.66 19.28
C GLY A 784 13.53 3.34 19.08
N HIS A 785 14.61 2.58 19.29
CA HIS A 785 16.02 2.97 19.15
C HIS A 785 16.29 4.22 18.28
N GLY A 786 16.60 5.36 18.92
CA GLY A 786 16.93 6.61 18.23
C GLY A 786 15.75 7.35 17.56
N GLY A 787 14.51 6.98 17.89
CA GLY A 787 13.29 7.53 17.27
C GLY A 787 12.84 6.79 16.02
N VAL A 788 13.47 5.67 15.65
CA VAL A 788 13.07 4.88 14.48
C VAL A 788 11.70 4.24 14.73
N MET A 789 10.75 4.43 13.81
CA MET A 789 9.42 3.83 13.91
C MET A 789 9.50 2.30 13.91
N CYS A 790 8.68 1.64 14.74
CA CYS A 790 8.68 0.18 14.84
C CYS A 790 8.44 -0.50 13.48
N GLU A 791 7.48 0.02 12.70
CA GLU A 791 7.17 -0.45 11.36
C GLU A 791 8.31 -0.30 10.36
N GLY A 792 9.20 0.67 10.56
CA GLY A 792 10.39 0.86 9.74
C GLY A 792 11.43 -0.24 9.92
N CYS A 793 11.44 -0.90 11.08
CA CYS A 793 12.31 -2.05 11.35
C CYS A 793 11.63 -3.39 11.08
N HIS A 794 10.33 -3.51 11.36
CA HIS A 794 9.62 -4.79 11.40
C HIS A 794 8.67 -5.01 10.20
N GLY A 795 8.30 -3.96 9.47
CA GLY A 795 7.26 -3.99 8.44
C GLY A 795 5.89 -3.56 9.01
N ALA A 796 4.90 -3.44 8.13
CA ALA A 796 3.57 -2.97 8.49
C ALA A 796 2.82 -3.96 9.41
N THR A 797 1.86 -3.45 10.17
CA THR A 797 0.85 -4.29 10.85
C THR A 797 0.30 -5.36 9.90
N HIS A 798 0.13 -6.62 10.33
CA HIS A 798 -0.30 -7.77 9.51
C HIS A 798 0.64 -8.24 8.37
N ALA A 799 1.69 -7.47 8.06
CA ALA A 799 2.66 -7.75 7.00
C ALA A 799 4.12 -7.63 7.48
N GLU A 800 4.36 -7.88 8.78
CA GLU A 800 5.71 -7.88 9.35
C GLU A 800 6.62 -8.91 8.67
N TRP A 801 7.88 -8.53 8.44
CA TRP A 801 8.83 -9.31 7.66
C TRP A 801 9.49 -10.47 8.45
N PRO A 802 9.84 -11.57 7.79
CA PRO A 802 9.69 -11.82 6.35
C PRO A 802 8.32 -12.39 6.00
N MET A 803 7.93 -12.16 4.76
CA MET A 803 6.86 -12.87 4.10
C MET A 803 7.30 -14.28 3.72
N GLY A 804 6.40 -15.26 3.82
CA GLY A 804 6.70 -16.65 3.46
C GLY A 804 7.03 -16.86 1.98
N ASN A 805 6.53 -15.99 1.08
CA ASN A 805 6.94 -15.98 -0.33
C ASN A 805 8.14 -15.02 -0.49
N PRO A 806 9.33 -15.51 -0.87
CA PRO A 806 10.52 -14.68 -1.04
C PRO A 806 10.35 -13.55 -2.06
N ARG A 807 9.49 -13.75 -3.08
CA ARG A 807 9.25 -12.75 -4.14
C ARG A 807 8.17 -11.72 -3.80
N ALA A 808 7.53 -11.83 -2.63
CA ALA A 808 6.46 -10.91 -2.24
C ALA A 808 6.96 -9.46 -2.22
N ASN A 809 6.16 -8.53 -2.74
CA ASN A 809 6.51 -7.12 -2.80
C ASN A 809 6.82 -6.52 -1.41
N ASP A 810 6.16 -7.00 -0.35
CA ASP A 810 6.47 -6.57 1.02
C ASP A 810 7.94 -6.78 1.39
N ASN A 811 8.59 -7.87 0.93
CA ASN A 811 9.99 -8.14 1.29
C ASN A 811 10.98 -7.15 0.65
N ARG A 812 10.57 -6.44 -0.41
CA ARG A 812 11.48 -5.57 -1.19
C ARG A 812 12.10 -4.46 -0.37
N THR A 813 11.32 -3.86 0.53
CA THR A 813 11.81 -2.80 1.41
C THR A 813 12.98 -3.30 2.26
N ALA A 814 12.82 -4.45 2.93
CA ALA A 814 13.88 -5.05 3.75
C ALA A 814 15.11 -5.46 2.91
N GLU A 815 14.89 -6.13 1.78
CA GLU A 815 15.95 -6.54 0.87
C GLU A 815 16.79 -5.36 0.36
N GLN A 816 16.14 -4.23 0.05
CA GLN A 816 16.82 -3.02 -0.41
C GLN A 816 17.59 -2.33 0.72
N ILE A 817 17.09 -2.35 1.95
CA ILE A 817 17.74 -1.72 3.11
C ILE A 817 18.95 -2.52 3.59
N GLN A 818 18.83 -3.84 3.73
CA GLN A 818 19.85 -4.65 4.42
C GLN A 818 20.43 -5.80 3.57
N GLY A 819 19.92 -6.01 2.35
CA GLY A 819 20.39 -7.05 1.44
C GLY A 819 19.73 -8.43 1.64
N HIS A 820 18.80 -8.56 2.58
CA HIS A 820 18.00 -9.77 2.79
C HIS A 820 16.63 -9.45 3.39
N ASP A 821 15.72 -10.43 3.29
CA ASP A 821 14.38 -10.36 3.87
C ASP A 821 14.39 -10.37 5.42
N GLY A 822 13.26 -9.98 6.01
CA GLY A 822 13.05 -10.00 7.45
C GLY A 822 13.25 -8.66 8.14
N LYS A 823 12.97 -8.62 9.44
CA LYS A 823 13.16 -7.43 10.27
C LYS A 823 14.60 -6.89 10.17
N ILE A 824 14.74 -5.57 10.08
CA ILE A 824 16.02 -4.87 9.95
C ILE A 824 16.88 -5.15 11.18
N GLN A 825 18.02 -5.81 10.98
CA GLN A 825 18.97 -6.17 12.04
C GLN A 825 20.42 -5.83 11.69
N GLU A 826 20.70 -5.48 10.43
CA GLU A 826 22.01 -5.01 10.02
C GLU A 826 22.22 -3.58 10.51
N CYS A 827 23.12 -3.41 11.48
CA CYS A 827 23.37 -2.10 12.09
C CYS A 827 23.92 -1.09 11.09
N ASP A 828 24.62 -1.54 10.05
CA ASP A 828 25.12 -0.71 8.96
C ASP A 828 24.03 -0.21 8.00
N ALA A 829 22.76 -0.61 8.18
CA ALA A 829 21.64 0.07 7.53
C ALA A 829 21.59 1.55 7.94
N CYS A 830 21.88 1.86 9.20
CA CYS A 830 21.83 3.22 9.75
C CYS A 830 23.20 3.73 10.22
N HIS A 831 24.09 2.85 10.67
CA HIS A 831 25.42 3.24 11.15
C HIS A 831 26.46 3.16 10.04
N THR A 832 27.44 4.07 10.05
CA THR A 832 28.57 4.01 9.10
C THR A 832 29.61 2.99 9.53
N ARG A 833 30.36 2.44 8.57
CA ARG A 833 31.57 1.66 8.82
C ARG A 833 32.84 2.49 8.58
N ASP A 834 33.90 2.19 9.30
CA ASP A 834 35.22 2.78 9.09
C ASP A 834 36.03 2.02 8.01
N ALA A 835 37.28 2.43 7.78
CA ALA A 835 38.16 1.83 6.78
C ALA A 835 38.55 0.37 7.09
N ASN A 836 38.40 -0.09 8.34
CA ASN A 836 38.65 -1.47 8.74
C ASN A 836 37.39 -2.34 8.59
N GLY A 837 36.26 -1.75 8.18
CA GLY A 837 34.96 -2.42 8.09
C GLY A 837 34.23 -2.53 9.43
N ASP A 838 34.70 -1.87 10.48
CA ASP A 838 34.06 -1.86 11.79
C ASP A 838 32.96 -0.79 11.86
N LEU A 839 31.90 -1.02 12.64
CA LEU A 839 30.89 0.02 12.83
C LEU A 839 31.49 1.21 13.58
N THR A 840 31.19 2.41 13.12
CA THR A 840 31.69 3.64 13.73
C THR A 840 31.08 3.93 15.11
N MET A 841 29.98 3.26 15.46
CA MET A 841 29.37 3.37 16.78
C MET A 841 30.19 2.63 17.86
N PRO A 842 30.11 3.04 19.14
CA PRO A 842 30.74 2.32 20.25
C PRO A 842 30.20 0.90 20.44
N LEU A 843 31.01 0.00 21.02
CA LEU A 843 30.51 -1.29 21.49
C LEU A 843 29.65 -1.10 22.75
N GLY A 844 28.49 -1.76 22.79
CA GLY A 844 27.53 -1.63 23.89
C GLY A 844 26.37 -2.60 23.76
N LEU A 845 25.38 -2.43 24.64
CA LEU A 845 24.10 -3.13 24.62
C LEU A 845 22.93 -2.15 24.40
N ASP A 846 23.22 -0.96 23.87
CA ASP A 846 22.26 0.14 23.68
C ASP A 846 21.48 0.03 22.36
N GLY A 847 21.68 -1.06 21.62
CA GLY A 847 20.93 -1.36 20.42
C GLY A 847 19.46 -1.68 20.70
N PRO A 848 18.64 -1.79 19.64
CA PRO A 848 17.22 -2.12 19.79
C PRO A 848 17.03 -3.39 20.61
N HIS A 849 16.09 -3.37 21.55
CA HIS A 849 15.80 -4.50 22.46
C HIS A 849 16.98 -4.98 23.34
N GLY A 850 18.03 -4.16 23.48
CA GLY A 850 19.26 -4.53 24.18
C GLY A 850 20.25 -5.32 23.31
N LEU A 851 20.11 -5.22 21.98
CA LEU A 851 21.03 -5.84 21.04
C LEU A 851 22.41 -5.20 21.13
N HIS A 852 23.44 -6.04 21.02
CA HIS A 852 24.79 -5.61 20.74
C HIS A 852 24.97 -5.34 19.24
N PRO A 853 26.06 -4.67 18.82
CA PRO A 853 26.42 -4.56 17.41
C PRO A 853 26.38 -5.91 16.70
N VAL A 854 25.58 -6.00 15.65
CA VAL A 854 25.45 -7.19 14.79
C VAL A 854 26.38 -7.01 13.59
N ASN A 855 27.00 -8.10 13.15
CA ASN A 855 27.91 -8.09 11.99
C ASN A 855 29.09 -7.10 12.16
N ASP A 856 29.69 -7.09 13.36
CA ASP A 856 30.83 -6.27 13.74
C ASP A 856 31.94 -7.14 14.34
N HIS A 857 33.13 -7.11 13.74
CA HIS A 857 34.27 -7.93 14.18
C HIS A 857 34.73 -7.58 15.59
N ARG A 858 34.58 -6.33 16.02
CA ARG A 858 34.96 -5.90 17.37
C ARG A 858 34.09 -6.58 18.42
N TRP A 859 32.79 -6.77 18.16
CA TRP A 859 31.92 -7.49 19.10
C TRP A 859 32.38 -8.94 19.27
N ASN A 860 32.67 -9.61 18.16
CA ASN A 860 33.18 -10.98 18.17
C ASN A 860 34.46 -11.12 19.04
N LEU A 861 35.36 -10.13 19.02
CA LEU A 861 36.64 -10.19 19.73
C LEU A 861 36.61 -9.63 21.17
N ASN A 862 35.80 -8.60 21.42
CA ASN A 862 35.93 -7.70 22.58
C ASN A 862 34.69 -7.65 23.50
N HIS A 863 33.69 -8.54 23.34
CA HIS A 863 32.46 -8.48 24.14
C HIS A 863 32.60 -8.90 25.62
N LYS A 864 33.79 -9.34 26.08
CA LYS A 864 34.00 -9.87 27.45
C LYS A 864 33.55 -8.91 28.56
N ASN A 865 33.68 -7.61 28.34
CA ASN A 865 33.34 -6.60 29.36
C ASN A 865 31.83 -6.36 29.49
N PHE A 866 31.00 -6.93 28.61
CA PHE A 866 29.56 -6.70 28.56
C PHE A 866 28.75 -7.86 29.13
N THR A 867 29.39 -8.92 29.62
CA THR A 867 28.69 -10.12 30.12
C THR A 867 27.79 -9.85 31.32
N GLY A 868 28.12 -8.82 32.11
CA GLY A 868 27.65 -8.68 33.49
C GLY A 868 28.24 -9.79 34.38
N GLY A 869 27.80 -9.86 35.65
CA GLY A 869 28.28 -10.83 36.65
C GLY A 869 28.21 -12.30 36.20
N ALA A 870 27.18 -13.04 36.58
CA ALA A 870 27.02 -14.46 36.19
C ALA A 870 26.54 -14.63 34.73
N LEU A 871 27.17 -13.91 33.78
CA LEU A 871 26.80 -13.82 32.36
C LEU A 871 25.35 -13.33 32.15
N ALA A 872 24.84 -12.53 33.08
CA ALA A 872 23.44 -12.14 33.14
C ALA A 872 22.96 -11.46 31.85
N ASN A 873 23.77 -10.57 31.27
CA ASN A 873 23.40 -9.85 30.05
C ASN A 873 23.32 -10.77 28.83
N CYS A 874 24.19 -11.78 28.75
CA CYS A 874 24.18 -12.74 27.65
C CYS A 874 22.99 -13.70 27.75
N LYS A 875 22.64 -14.14 28.96
CA LYS A 875 21.55 -15.11 29.20
C LYS A 875 20.20 -14.62 28.67
N ILE A 876 19.97 -13.32 28.68
CA ILE A 876 18.73 -12.68 28.21
C ILE A 876 18.37 -13.11 26.77
N CYS A 877 19.35 -13.22 25.86
CA CYS A 877 19.09 -13.61 24.47
C CYS A 877 19.71 -14.96 24.09
N HIS A 878 20.80 -15.38 24.74
CA HIS A 878 21.58 -16.57 24.35
C HIS A 878 21.34 -17.79 25.24
N MET A 879 20.53 -17.69 26.29
CA MET A 879 20.16 -18.85 27.09
C MET A 879 19.08 -19.66 26.37
N ASN A 880 19.30 -20.96 26.25
CA ASN A 880 18.26 -21.88 25.85
C ASN A 880 17.20 -21.96 26.97
N PRO A 881 15.95 -21.57 26.69
CA PRO A 881 14.91 -21.44 27.71
C PRO A 881 14.39 -22.78 28.24
N VAL A 882 14.77 -23.90 27.62
CA VAL A 882 14.42 -25.26 28.07
C VAL A 882 15.52 -25.82 28.97
N THR A 883 16.78 -25.71 28.56
CA THR A 883 17.89 -26.35 29.27
C THR A 883 18.58 -25.42 30.28
N GLY A 884 18.38 -24.11 30.17
CA GLY A 884 19.12 -23.10 30.94
C GLY A 884 20.58 -22.91 30.49
N ALA A 885 21.04 -23.64 29.46
CA ALA A 885 22.40 -23.56 28.96
C ALA A 885 22.58 -22.39 27.96
N LEU A 886 23.80 -21.85 27.84
CA LEU A 886 24.14 -20.81 26.86
C LEU A 886 24.40 -21.37 25.46
N THR A 887 23.46 -22.17 24.95
CA THR A 887 23.51 -22.79 23.62
C THR A 887 22.71 -22.02 22.56
N GLY A 888 22.21 -20.83 22.89
CA GLY A 888 21.42 -19.98 22.01
C GLY A 888 19.91 -20.17 22.18
N SER A 889 19.15 -19.17 21.72
CA SER A 889 17.68 -19.19 21.69
C SER A 889 17.18 -18.65 20.35
N VAL A 890 15.86 -18.63 20.15
CA VAL A 890 15.23 -17.94 19.01
C VAL A 890 15.57 -16.45 18.93
N LEU A 891 15.97 -15.81 20.04
CA LEU A 891 16.35 -14.40 20.10
C LEU A 891 17.78 -14.14 19.60
N SER A 892 18.67 -15.13 19.67
CA SER A 892 20.07 -15.02 19.23
C SER A 892 20.32 -15.61 17.84
N LYS A 893 19.25 -15.81 17.06
CA LYS A 893 19.30 -16.46 15.76
C LYS A 893 19.88 -15.52 14.70
N THR A 894 20.83 -16.00 13.91
CA THR A 894 21.37 -15.24 12.77
C THR A 894 20.31 -15.01 11.69
N SER A 895 20.25 -13.80 11.14
CA SER A 895 19.28 -13.43 10.08
C SER A 895 19.84 -13.57 8.66
N ALA A 896 21.16 -13.65 8.54
CA ALA A 896 21.92 -13.95 7.33
C ALA A 896 23.13 -14.82 7.70
N ASP A 897 23.79 -15.38 6.68
CA ASP A 897 25.08 -16.03 6.87
C ASP A 897 26.09 -15.02 7.44
N ARG A 898 26.87 -15.45 8.42
CA ARG A 898 27.87 -14.61 9.10
C ARG A 898 29.23 -15.22 8.97
N VAL A 899 30.21 -14.39 8.62
CA VAL A 899 31.62 -14.75 8.76
C VAL A 899 32.12 -14.13 10.06
N VAL A 900 32.72 -14.94 10.93
CA VAL A 900 33.27 -14.50 12.21
C VAL A 900 34.74 -14.91 12.32
N THR A 901 35.57 -14.04 12.89
CA THR A 901 36.97 -14.36 13.22
C THR A 901 37.04 -15.33 14.40
N CYS A 902 37.80 -16.42 14.26
CA CYS A 902 37.96 -17.38 15.35
C CYS A 902 39.00 -16.88 16.35
N LYS A 903 38.65 -16.85 17.65
CA LYS A 903 39.56 -16.37 18.72
C LYS A 903 40.59 -17.43 19.16
N ASN A 904 40.25 -18.71 19.02
CA ASN A 904 41.16 -19.84 19.19
C ASN A 904 40.64 -21.07 18.41
N THR A 905 41.49 -22.06 18.16
CA THR A 905 41.15 -23.33 17.47
C THR A 905 40.40 -24.34 18.36
N GLN A 906 39.85 -23.92 19.51
CA GLN A 906 39.38 -24.82 20.58
C GLN A 906 37.86 -24.75 20.86
N GLY A 907 37.05 -24.22 19.93
CA GLY A 907 35.58 -24.29 20.00
C GLY A 907 35.05 -25.74 19.99
N ILE A 908 33.81 -25.95 20.45
CA ILE A 908 33.19 -27.29 20.48
C ILE A 908 32.56 -27.58 19.10
N ALA A 909 32.91 -28.75 18.54
CA ALA A 909 32.50 -29.25 17.23
C ALA A 909 30.97 -29.43 17.12
N PRO A 910 30.36 -29.26 15.92
CA PRO A 910 30.94 -29.64 14.62
C PRO A 910 31.89 -28.61 13.98
N TYR A 911 31.90 -27.36 14.43
CA TYR A 911 32.56 -26.23 13.75
C TYR A 911 34.07 -26.05 14.02
N ASN A 912 34.71 -26.97 14.74
CA ASN A 912 36.17 -26.91 14.95
C ASN A 912 36.95 -27.03 13.61
N THR A 913 36.39 -27.76 12.63
CA THR A 913 37.03 -27.94 11.32
C THR A 913 37.05 -26.70 10.44
N ASP A 914 36.14 -25.74 10.65
CA ASP A 914 35.97 -24.59 9.75
C ASP A 914 36.88 -23.40 10.09
N CYS A 915 37.53 -23.40 11.26
CA CYS A 915 38.42 -22.32 11.71
C CYS A 915 39.89 -22.47 11.23
N ALA A 916 40.18 -23.38 10.29
CA ALA A 916 41.56 -23.62 9.82
C ALA A 916 42.22 -22.35 9.25
N ASP A 917 41.42 -21.50 8.58
CA ASP A 917 41.87 -20.27 7.93
C ASP A 917 41.67 -19.01 8.80
N GLY A 918 41.35 -19.17 10.09
CA GLY A 918 41.18 -18.06 11.05
C GLY A 918 39.79 -17.42 11.09
N THR A 919 38.84 -17.87 10.26
CA THR A 919 37.43 -17.45 10.26
C THR A 919 36.50 -18.65 10.21
N ALA A 920 35.27 -18.51 10.69
CA ALA A 920 34.21 -19.51 10.56
C ALA A 920 32.93 -18.87 9.99
N THR A 921 32.14 -19.67 9.28
CA THR A 921 30.83 -19.26 8.78
C THR A 921 29.72 -19.82 9.66
N ILE A 922 28.89 -18.92 10.21
CA ILE A 922 27.66 -19.27 10.91
C ILE A 922 26.50 -19.09 9.93
N ALA A 923 25.84 -20.18 9.56
CA ALA A 923 24.72 -20.15 8.63
C ALA A 923 23.54 -19.34 9.17
N LYS A 924 22.76 -18.72 8.26
CA LYS A 924 21.45 -18.11 8.54
C LYS A 924 20.60 -19.08 9.34
N GLY A 925 19.92 -18.55 10.35
CA GLY A 925 19.00 -19.28 11.18
C GLY A 925 19.64 -20.08 12.32
N THR A 926 20.94 -19.92 12.55
CA THR A 926 21.63 -20.62 13.65
C THR A 926 21.44 -19.84 14.96
N PRO A 927 20.91 -20.46 16.04
CA PRO A 927 20.85 -19.83 17.36
C PRO A 927 22.26 -19.73 17.93
N VAL A 928 22.78 -18.52 18.04
CA VAL A 928 24.16 -18.30 18.50
C VAL A 928 24.24 -18.52 20.01
N GLY A 929 25.14 -19.40 20.44
CA GLY A 929 25.49 -19.66 21.84
C GLY A 929 26.98 -19.46 22.12
N CYS A 930 27.40 -19.57 23.37
CA CYS A 930 28.82 -19.35 23.75
C CYS A 930 29.76 -20.43 23.20
N GLY A 931 29.23 -21.63 22.93
CA GLY A 931 30.03 -22.80 22.52
C GLY A 931 30.61 -22.72 21.12
N PHE A 932 30.09 -21.82 20.27
CA PHE A 932 30.57 -21.59 18.91
C PHE A 932 31.98 -21.01 18.89
N CYS A 933 32.29 -20.11 19.82
CA CYS A 933 33.55 -19.36 19.84
C CYS A 933 34.44 -19.70 21.05
N HIS A 934 33.88 -20.38 22.05
CA HIS A 934 34.58 -20.72 23.29
C HIS A 934 34.34 -22.17 23.68
N LYS A 935 35.36 -22.81 24.25
CA LYS A 935 35.19 -24.08 24.95
C LYS A 935 34.24 -23.87 26.14
N GLN A 936 33.06 -24.47 26.09
CA GLN A 936 32.16 -24.51 27.24
C GLN A 936 32.83 -25.37 28.33
N LYS A 937 32.98 -24.79 29.53
CA LYS A 937 33.52 -25.49 30.70
C LYS A 937 32.42 -26.13 31.50
#